data_AF-A0A520C3J8-F1
#
_entry.id   AF-A0A520C3J8-F1
#
_cell.length_a   1.000
_cell.length_b   1.000
_cell.length_c   1.000
_cell.angle_alpha   90.00
_cell.angle_beta   90.00
_cell.angle_gamma   90.00
#
_symmetry.space_group_name_H-M   'P 1'
#
loop_
_entity.id
_entity.type
_entity.pdbx_description
1 polymer ?
#
loop_
_entity_poly.entity_id
_entity_poly.type
_entity_poly.pdbx_seq_one_letter_code
_entity_poly.pdbx_strand_id
1 'polypeptide(L)'
;MKKPGLSLLQIGAALAAFALASLVQAAPPGDDADLPETLRRSYVGPVVGPAADTAYARGALGLIRPSFGRASLFVAWRVMHLPVGALARESHERKGSWQDGVASPLPATDEIEAWLATRGALQPRPPAVRPDYFRAARLKVEGAGELEMVEGQCGADAFGFATRLLRELVADASLKPADRLAWIAGQDAVFARCAWAPGKTPPPPLPALPPGNAPARLKALNAYQRAAALFYGDDYAAAREAFDAIAAVPDQPMRAWATLGALRSLVRDAVRDAEWDAAVADAWTRRNLRGAEFSAAVAEPAARHRTRADAALKEISARAQAATADAALAPVHSAVAYTMRRALIQLAPLVPLRLAMEKLERVEDNPYAPGTLDLFQQLYPQVSSDRPVGVLAAQLRRHAWFDFVVTVQACTDTPAAVDPVACDAEHGHALQRWQETKANAWLLASLMTARQPAAADLPAAEAARAVPAERPEWASLQFHAARVLRALGRAGDARAAIEAVAASRTVHKRDRPLLEAEQPGLARQPAFTEARVRAEYDRFVALGSTEYRVRHLLVPTREQADSALARIRGGDRFEVVAAAVSTDPGSRAKGGDLGWTLPSYFVPPFAEAVKRLAPRGVTDAPVQTPFGWHVVEVTEVRPRVVPAYEQLKARLLEAMERRAAQPQK
;
A
#
# COMPACT_ATOMS: atom_id res chain seq x y z
N MET A 1 -23.25 -7.07 -33.63
CA MET A 1 -22.20 -7.64 -34.52
C MET A 1 -21.06 -8.15 -33.66
N LYS A 2 -20.90 -9.46 -33.53
CA LYS A 2 -19.81 -10.10 -32.75
C LYS A 2 -18.52 -10.00 -33.57
N LYS A 3 -17.51 -9.27 -33.08
CA LYS A 3 -16.14 -9.38 -33.62
C LYS A 3 -15.54 -10.73 -33.15
N PRO A 4 -14.83 -11.48 -34.00
CA PRO A 4 -14.19 -12.71 -33.57
C PRO A 4 -12.99 -12.34 -32.68
N GLY A 5 -12.95 -12.89 -31.47
CA GLY A 5 -11.75 -12.81 -30.64
C GLY A 5 -10.63 -13.60 -31.32
N LEU A 6 -9.43 -13.01 -31.41
CA LEU A 6 -8.25 -13.76 -31.85
C LEU A 6 -8.05 -14.96 -30.91
N SER A 7 -7.90 -16.15 -31.47
CA SER A 7 -7.58 -17.35 -30.70
C SER A 7 -6.12 -17.28 -30.23
N LEU A 8 -5.84 -17.82 -29.04
CA LEU A 8 -4.49 -17.90 -28.44
C LEU A 8 -3.46 -18.61 -29.35
N LEU A 9 -3.91 -19.41 -30.33
CA LEU A 9 -3.07 -20.01 -31.36
C LEU A 9 -2.48 -18.98 -32.34
N GLN A 10 -3.21 -17.89 -32.64
CA GLN A 10 -2.69 -16.79 -33.48
C GLN A 10 -1.65 -15.93 -32.76
N ILE A 11 -1.69 -15.87 -31.42
CA ILE A 11 -0.65 -15.22 -30.60
C ILE A 11 0.67 -16.00 -30.69
N GLY A 12 0.61 -17.34 -30.79
CA GLY A 12 1.78 -18.21 -30.98
C GLY A 12 2.52 -17.96 -32.30
N ALA A 13 1.82 -17.60 -33.37
CA ALA A 13 2.43 -17.30 -34.66
C ALA A 13 3.04 -15.88 -34.72
N ALA A 14 2.43 -14.90 -34.04
CA ALA A 14 2.95 -13.54 -33.96
C ALA A 14 4.24 -13.43 -33.09
N LEU A 15 4.41 -14.34 -32.12
CA LEU A 15 5.57 -14.41 -31.23
C LEU A 15 6.88 -14.84 -31.93
N ALA A 16 6.81 -15.55 -33.06
CA ALA A 16 7.99 -15.97 -33.82
C ALA A 16 8.61 -14.84 -34.67
N ALA A 17 7.83 -13.83 -35.03
CA ALA A 17 8.27 -12.73 -35.90
C ALA A 17 8.92 -11.56 -35.14
N PHE A 18 8.68 -11.42 -33.83
CA PHE A 18 9.12 -10.25 -33.05
C PHE A 18 10.49 -10.39 -32.37
N ALA A 19 11.12 -11.57 -32.44
CA ALA A 19 12.42 -11.83 -31.80
C ALA A 19 13.63 -11.16 -32.52
N LEU A 20 13.40 -10.44 -33.63
CA LEU A 20 14.48 -9.96 -34.52
C LEU A 20 14.61 -8.44 -34.67
N ALA A 21 13.78 -7.63 -34.01
CA ALA A 21 13.85 -6.17 -34.16
C ALA A 21 13.66 -5.44 -32.84
N SER A 22 14.77 -5.01 -32.22
CA SER A 22 14.96 -3.70 -31.56
C SER A 22 16.34 -3.66 -30.89
N LEU A 23 17.38 -3.45 -31.69
CA LEU A 23 18.54 -2.65 -31.28
C LEU A 23 18.07 -1.19 -31.16
N VAL A 24 18.41 -0.47 -30.08
CA VAL A 24 18.80 0.96 -30.10
C VAL A 24 19.08 1.51 -28.67
N GLN A 25 20.21 2.24 -28.62
CA GLN A 25 20.82 3.15 -27.64
C GLN A 25 20.70 2.92 -26.12
N ALA A 26 21.86 2.71 -25.50
CA ALA A 26 22.11 2.83 -24.07
C ALA A 26 22.06 4.29 -23.59
N ALA A 27 21.36 4.52 -22.48
CA ALA A 27 21.53 5.69 -21.61
C ALA A 27 22.52 5.34 -20.48
N PRO A 28 23.29 6.30 -19.93
CA PRO A 28 24.32 6.00 -18.94
C PRO A 28 23.72 5.54 -17.60
N PRO A 29 24.45 4.72 -16.83
CA PRO A 29 23.98 4.17 -15.56
C PRO A 29 23.97 5.27 -14.49
N GLY A 30 22.79 5.56 -13.94
CA GLY A 30 22.65 6.19 -12.63
C GLY A 30 22.65 5.10 -11.55
N ASP A 31 23.28 5.39 -10.42
CA ASP A 31 23.67 4.46 -9.36
C ASP A 31 22.52 3.62 -8.76
N ASP A 32 22.62 2.29 -8.87
CA ASP A 32 21.78 1.30 -8.18
C ASP A 32 22.55 0.75 -6.95
N ALA A 33 22.83 1.60 -5.96
CA ALA A 33 23.40 1.18 -4.69
C ALA A 33 22.29 0.94 -3.65
N ASP A 34 22.32 -0.26 -3.06
CA ASP A 34 21.52 -0.76 -1.93
C ASP A 34 20.06 -1.21 -2.18
N LEU A 35 19.92 -2.50 -2.52
CA LEU A 35 18.74 -3.27 -2.10
C LEU A 35 19.19 -4.48 -1.23
N PRO A 36 19.06 -4.40 0.11
CA PRO A 36 19.38 -5.49 1.03
C PRO A 36 18.54 -6.77 0.80
N GLU A 37 19.05 -7.91 1.28
CA GLU A 37 18.42 -9.26 1.27
C GLU A 37 16.96 -9.28 1.77
N THR A 38 16.55 -8.28 2.57
CA THR A 38 15.17 -8.08 3.04
C THR A 38 14.20 -7.61 1.96
N LEU A 39 14.67 -6.98 0.87
CA LEU A 39 13.81 -6.66 -0.26
C LEU A 39 13.37 -7.92 -0.99
N ARG A 40 14.25 -8.92 -1.17
CA ARG A 40 13.86 -10.26 -1.68
C ARG A 40 12.76 -10.91 -0.84
N ARG A 41 12.79 -10.74 0.49
CA ARG A 41 11.76 -11.30 1.41
C ARG A 41 10.53 -10.42 1.61
N SER A 42 10.56 -9.15 1.19
CA SER A 42 9.39 -8.25 1.23
C SER A 42 8.56 -8.27 -0.06
N TYR A 43 9.07 -8.87 -1.15
CA TYR A 43 8.33 -9.09 -2.39
C TYR A 43 7.32 -10.26 -2.33
N VAL A 44 7.41 -11.09 -1.29
CA VAL A 44 6.48 -12.22 -1.00
C VAL A 44 5.68 -11.98 0.29
N GLY A 45 5.86 -10.81 0.93
CA GLY A 45 5.07 -10.42 2.09
C GLY A 45 3.60 -10.27 1.69
N PRO A 46 2.64 -10.68 2.56
CA PRO A 46 1.23 -10.43 2.30
C PRO A 46 1.05 -8.96 1.98
N VAL A 47 0.25 -8.66 0.96
CA VAL A 47 -0.20 -7.33 0.53
C VAL A 47 -0.04 -6.31 1.67
N VAL A 48 1.08 -5.58 1.70
CA VAL A 48 1.28 -4.55 2.73
C VAL A 48 0.44 -3.37 2.29
N GLY A 49 -0.85 -3.40 2.64
CA GLY A 49 -1.79 -2.35 2.25
C GLY A 49 -3.21 -2.82 1.95
N PRO A 50 -4.04 -1.92 1.42
CA PRO A 50 -5.48 -2.09 1.35
C PRO A 50 -6.02 -3.01 0.25
N ALA A 51 -5.22 -3.50 -0.70
CA ALA A 51 -5.79 -4.16 -1.89
C ALA A 51 -6.67 -5.40 -1.57
N ALA A 52 -6.48 -6.03 -0.41
CA ALA A 52 -7.35 -7.11 0.06
C ALA A 52 -8.72 -6.61 0.59
N ASP A 53 -8.84 -5.32 0.91
CA ASP A 53 -10.07 -4.66 1.34
C ASP A 53 -10.97 -4.40 0.12
N THR A 54 -12.15 -5.02 0.15
CA THR A 54 -13.15 -4.89 -0.90
C THR A 54 -13.63 -3.45 -1.08
N ALA A 55 -13.65 -2.64 -0.02
CA ALA A 55 -14.02 -1.23 -0.14
C ALA A 55 -12.98 -0.45 -0.95
N TYR A 56 -11.69 -0.70 -0.70
CA TYR A 56 -10.59 -0.07 -1.43
C TYR A 56 -10.60 -0.48 -2.91
N ALA A 57 -10.78 -1.77 -3.20
CA ALA A 57 -10.91 -2.27 -4.58
C ALA A 57 -12.13 -1.70 -5.33
N ARG A 58 -13.16 -1.24 -4.61
CA ARG A 58 -14.35 -0.56 -5.16
C ARG A 58 -14.19 0.95 -5.30
N GLY A 59 -13.03 1.49 -4.95
CA GLY A 59 -12.69 2.89 -5.10
C GLY A 59 -12.80 3.73 -3.83
N ALA A 60 -13.07 3.14 -2.66
CA ALA A 60 -12.90 3.82 -1.38
C ALA A 60 -11.41 3.85 -0.99
N LEU A 61 -10.62 4.66 -1.69
CA LEU A 61 -9.16 4.63 -1.58
C LEU A 61 -8.64 5.13 -0.21
N GLY A 62 -9.38 6.02 0.45
CA GLY A 62 -8.92 6.62 1.71
C GLY A 62 -7.64 7.43 1.53
N LEU A 63 -6.67 7.28 2.43
CA LEU A 63 -5.36 7.90 2.33
C LEU A 63 -4.32 6.95 1.70
N ILE A 64 -4.00 7.19 0.43
CA ILE A 64 -2.95 6.48 -0.31
C ILE A 64 -1.58 6.92 0.21
N ARG A 65 -0.68 5.97 0.39
CA ARG A 65 0.66 6.19 0.94
C ARG A 65 1.73 5.56 0.06
N PRO A 66 2.91 6.18 -0.05
CA PRO A 66 4.06 5.59 -0.73
C PRO A 66 4.41 4.18 -0.24
N SER A 67 4.26 3.93 1.06
CA SER A 67 4.57 2.64 1.70
C SER A 67 3.59 1.51 1.35
N PHE A 68 2.54 1.77 0.57
CA PHE A 68 1.65 0.71 0.11
C PHE A 68 2.36 -0.22 -0.86
N GLY A 69 2.07 -1.52 -0.74
CA GLY A 69 2.53 -2.53 -1.68
C GLY A 69 2.04 -2.24 -3.09
N ARG A 70 2.84 -2.66 -4.09
CA ARG A 70 2.66 -2.31 -5.51
C ARG A 70 1.25 -2.60 -6.05
N ALA A 71 0.64 -3.71 -5.62
CA ALA A 71 -0.74 -4.04 -6.00
C ALA A 71 -1.76 -3.00 -5.50
N SER A 72 -1.59 -2.47 -4.28
CA SER A 72 -2.47 -1.43 -3.73
C SER A 72 -2.28 -0.09 -4.44
N LEU A 73 -1.05 0.25 -4.81
CA LEU A 73 -0.75 1.45 -5.59
C LEU A 73 -1.27 1.35 -7.04
N PHE A 74 -1.15 0.17 -7.66
CA PHE A 74 -1.77 -0.11 -8.96
C PHE A 74 -3.29 0.04 -8.90
N VAL A 75 -3.96 -0.54 -7.89
CA VAL A 75 -5.41 -0.40 -7.71
C VAL A 75 -5.80 1.06 -7.54
N ALA A 76 -5.06 1.84 -6.73
CA ALA A 76 -5.29 3.28 -6.61
C ALA A 76 -5.14 3.99 -7.96
N TRP A 77 -4.02 3.77 -8.66
CA TRP A 77 -3.78 4.34 -10.00
C TRP A 77 -4.96 4.06 -10.93
N ARG A 78 -5.41 2.81 -11.00
CA ARG A 78 -6.51 2.42 -11.87
C ARG A 78 -7.81 3.11 -11.49
N VAL A 79 -8.17 3.11 -10.21
CA VAL A 79 -9.39 3.76 -9.71
C VAL A 79 -9.40 5.25 -10.07
N MET A 80 -8.25 5.92 -9.99
CA MET A 80 -8.12 7.34 -10.36
C MET A 80 -8.33 7.61 -11.85
N HIS A 81 -8.05 6.64 -12.73
CA HIS A 81 -8.22 6.78 -14.18
C HIS A 81 -9.60 6.33 -14.67
N LEU A 82 -10.41 5.73 -13.81
CA LEU A 82 -11.77 5.33 -14.16
C LEU A 82 -12.79 6.46 -13.92
N PRO A 83 -13.90 6.47 -14.69
CA PRO A 83 -15.04 7.32 -14.37
C PRO A 83 -15.56 7.03 -12.97
N VAL A 84 -16.05 8.07 -12.28
CA VAL A 84 -16.64 7.93 -10.94
C VAL A 84 -17.76 6.89 -10.98
N GLY A 85 -17.67 5.87 -10.12
CA GLY A 85 -18.66 4.79 -10.01
C GLY A 85 -18.48 3.58 -10.95
N ALA A 86 -17.47 3.56 -11.83
CA ALA A 86 -17.27 2.47 -12.78
C ALA A 86 -17.00 1.10 -12.11
N LEU A 87 -16.26 1.08 -10.99
CA LEU A 87 -15.81 -0.15 -10.32
C LEU A 87 -16.89 -0.88 -9.50
N ALA A 88 -18.04 -0.26 -9.26
CA ALA A 88 -19.14 -0.88 -8.52
C ALA A 88 -19.70 -2.13 -9.23
N ARG A 89 -19.45 -2.28 -10.55
CA ARG A 89 -19.93 -3.42 -11.36
C ARG A 89 -18.93 -4.58 -11.52
N GLU A 90 -17.62 -4.35 -11.35
CA GLU A 90 -16.58 -5.34 -11.74
C GLU A 90 -16.18 -6.32 -10.61
N SER A 91 -16.46 -6.00 -9.35
CA SER A 91 -15.79 -6.58 -8.18
C SER A 91 -16.59 -7.67 -7.43
N HIS A 92 -17.71 -8.15 -8.00
CA HIS A 92 -18.59 -9.11 -7.33
C HIS A 92 -18.17 -10.59 -7.47
N GLU A 93 -17.30 -10.96 -8.42
CA GLU A 93 -17.20 -12.37 -8.84
C GLU A 93 -15.97 -13.18 -8.37
N ARG A 94 -14.89 -12.61 -7.81
CA ARG A 94 -13.62 -13.37 -7.68
C ARG A 94 -12.82 -13.16 -6.39
N LYS A 95 -13.49 -13.07 -5.24
CA LYS A 95 -12.81 -13.00 -3.94
C LYS A 95 -11.99 -14.26 -3.61
N GLY A 96 -12.37 -15.43 -4.15
CA GLY A 96 -11.69 -16.70 -3.88
C GLY A 96 -10.40 -16.94 -4.67
N SER A 97 -10.34 -16.57 -5.95
CA SER A 97 -9.24 -17.05 -6.82
C SER A 97 -7.92 -16.29 -6.68
N TRP A 98 -7.88 -15.15 -5.98
CA TRP A 98 -6.67 -14.33 -5.84
C TRP A 98 -5.88 -14.61 -4.54
N GLN A 99 -6.56 -15.00 -3.47
CA GLN A 99 -5.93 -15.37 -2.20
C GLN A 99 -5.44 -16.82 -2.22
N ASP A 100 -6.18 -17.68 -2.92
CA ASP A 100 -5.83 -19.09 -3.10
C ASP A 100 -4.84 -19.24 -4.26
N GLY A 101 -3.69 -18.57 -4.19
CA GLY A 101 -2.53 -18.77 -5.10
C GLY A 101 -2.00 -20.21 -5.15
N VAL A 102 -2.73 -21.14 -4.56
CA VAL A 102 -2.69 -22.57 -4.76
C VAL A 102 -4.13 -22.96 -5.04
N ALA A 103 -4.45 -23.40 -6.26
CA ALA A 103 -5.61 -24.27 -6.44
C ALA A 103 -5.48 -25.35 -5.36
N SER A 104 -6.40 -25.37 -4.39
CA SER A 104 -6.35 -26.27 -3.24
C SER A 104 -5.94 -27.66 -3.73
N PRO A 105 -4.69 -28.11 -3.55
CA PRO A 105 -4.27 -29.37 -4.09
C PRO A 105 -4.46 -30.31 -2.93
N LEU A 106 -5.61 -30.96 -2.92
CA LEU A 106 -5.78 -32.34 -2.53
C LEU A 106 -7.28 -32.64 -2.71
N PRO A 107 -7.66 -33.56 -3.60
CA PRO A 107 -8.96 -34.19 -3.50
C PRO A 107 -9.15 -34.73 -2.07
N ALA A 108 -10.40 -34.84 -1.61
CA ALA A 108 -10.76 -35.40 -0.30
C ALA A 108 -10.29 -36.86 -0.06
N THR A 109 -9.58 -37.45 -1.02
CA THR A 109 -8.91 -38.75 -0.94
C THR A 109 -7.43 -38.58 -1.27
N ASP A 110 -6.56 -38.96 -0.34
CA ASP A 110 -5.11 -39.06 -0.59
C ASP A 110 -4.86 -40.11 -1.69
N GLU A 111 -4.41 -39.67 -2.87
CA GLU A 111 -4.15 -40.55 -4.02
C GLU A 111 -2.99 -41.52 -3.73
N ILE A 112 -2.10 -41.20 -2.78
CA ILE A 112 -1.06 -42.14 -2.32
C ILE A 112 -1.73 -43.29 -1.59
N GLU A 113 -2.68 -43.02 -0.70
CA GLU A 113 -3.39 -44.07 0.03
C GLU A 113 -4.27 -44.92 -0.91
N ALA A 114 -4.90 -44.30 -1.91
CA ALA A 114 -5.61 -45.04 -2.96
C ALA A 114 -4.69 -45.98 -3.76
N TRP A 115 -3.47 -45.51 -4.09
CA TRP A 115 -2.43 -46.34 -4.69
C TRP A 115 -2.02 -47.48 -3.77
N LEU A 116 -1.66 -47.17 -2.51
CA LEU A 116 -1.20 -48.15 -1.51
C LEU A 116 -2.23 -49.24 -1.25
N ALA A 117 -3.51 -48.89 -1.16
CA ALA A 117 -4.61 -49.85 -1.01
C ALA A 117 -4.77 -50.73 -2.25
N THR A 118 -4.77 -50.14 -3.45
CA THR A 118 -4.96 -50.89 -4.71
C THR A 118 -3.80 -51.84 -4.98
N ARG A 119 -2.54 -51.41 -4.77
CA ARG A 119 -1.38 -52.32 -4.86
C ARG A 119 -1.38 -53.36 -3.75
N GLY A 120 -1.82 -53.01 -2.53
CA GLY A 120 -1.78 -53.85 -1.34
C GLY A 120 -2.65 -55.10 -1.47
N ALA A 121 -3.75 -55.00 -2.22
CA ALA A 121 -4.62 -56.12 -2.56
C ALA A 121 -3.91 -57.22 -3.38
N LEU A 122 -2.84 -56.89 -4.11
CA LEU A 122 -2.06 -57.83 -4.93
C LEU A 122 -0.70 -58.13 -4.31
N GLN A 123 -0.07 -57.13 -3.69
CA GLN A 123 1.23 -57.22 -3.02
C GLN A 123 1.11 -56.64 -1.61
N PRO A 124 0.76 -57.47 -0.60
CA PRO A 124 0.59 -57.02 0.78
C PRO A 124 1.87 -56.42 1.39
N ARG A 125 3.03 -56.79 0.87
CA ARG A 125 4.31 -56.20 1.30
C ARG A 125 4.33 -54.71 0.94
N PRO A 126 4.62 -53.81 1.89
CA PRO A 126 4.75 -52.38 1.60
C PRO A 126 5.92 -52.11 0.64
N PRO A 127 5.87 -50.99 -0.12
CA PRO A 127 6.99 -50.59 -0.95
C PRO A 127 8.22 -50.30 -0.07
N ALA A 128 9.42 -50.52 -0.62
CA ALA A 128 10.66 -50.30 0.13
C ALA A 128 10.86 -48.82 0.53
N VAL A 129 10.36 -47.90 -0.29
CA VAL A 129 10.26 -46.48 -0.01
C VAL A 129 8.78 -46.12 -0.05
N ARG A 130 8.25 -45.54 1.03
CA ARG A 130 6.88 -45.04 1.03
C ARG A 130 6.78 -43.88 0.03
N PRO A 131 5.81 -43.90 -0.90
CA PRO A 131 5.62 -42.79 -1.82
C PRO A 131 5.28 -41.50 -1.09
N ASP A 132 5.70 -40.38 -1.65
CA ASP A 132 5.43 -39.04 -1.15
C ASP A 132 5.21 -38.09 -2.34
N TYR A 133 4.40 -37.07 -2.15
CA TYR A 133 4.26 -35.97 -3.10
C TYR A 133 5.51 -35.08 -3.12
N PHE A 134 6.24 -35.05 -2.01
CA PHE A 134 7.37 -34.18 -1.76
C PHE A 134 8.66 -34.97 -1.57
N ARG A 135 9.79 -34.38 -1.94
CA ARG A 135 11.13 -34.86 -1.60
C ARG A 135 11.88 -33.81 -0.79
N ALA A 136 12.81 -34.24 0.05
CA ALA A 136 13.72 -33.33 0.72
C ALA A 136 14.71 -32.70 -0.27
N ALA A 137 14.90 -31.39 -0.17
CA ALA A 137 15.92 -30.61 -0.86
C ALA A 137 16.73 -29.80 0.16
N ARG A 138 17.99 -29.47 -0.15
CA ARG A 138 18.82 -28.64 0.72
C ARG A 138 19.15 -27.33 0.03
N LEU A 139 18.89 -26.23 0.72
CA LEU A 139 19.31 -24.90 0.29
C LEU A 139 20.35 -24.39 1.29
N LYS A 140 21.54 -24.07 0.82
CA LYS A 140 22.57 -23.45 1.65
C LYS A 140 22.31 -21.94 1.70
N VAL A 141 22.05 -21.41 2.90
CA VAL A 141 21.79 -19.98 3.12
C VAL A 141 22.86 -19.42 4.04
N GLU A 142 23.54 -18.38 3.58
CA GLU A 142 24.58 -17.70 4.35
C GLU A 142 23.98 -17.06 5.62
N GLY A 143 24.63 -17.25 6.78
CA GLY A 143 24.14 -16.80 8.09
C GLY A 143 23.03 -17.64 8.73
N ALA A 144 22.37 -18.53 7.97
CA ALA A 144 21.31 -19.42 8.47
C ALA A 144 21.65 -20.93 8.37
N GLY A 145 22.76 -21.29 7.73
CA GLY A 145 23.19 -22.69 7.56
C GLY A 145 22.49 -23.40 6.40
N GLU A 146 22.52 -24.74 6.41
CA GLU A 146 21.72 -25.54 5.46
C GLU A 146 20.28 -25.61 5.94
N LEU A 147 19.35 -25.12 5.11
CA LEU A 147 17.92 -25.29 5.32
C LEU A 147 17.46 -26.54 4.57
N GLU A 148 16.82 -27.46 5.29
CA GLU A 148 16.04 -28.52 4.67
C GLU A 148 14.71 -27.96 4.19
N MET A 149 14.46 -28.11 2.90
CA MET A 149 13.25 -27.70 2.19
C MET A 149 12.54 -28.95 1.68
N VAL A 150 11.24 -28.83 1.38
CA VAL A 150 10.48 -29.87 0.68
C VAL A 150 10.08 -29.36 -0.70
N GLU A 151 10.38 -30.16 -1.72
CA GLU A 151 10.04 -29.89 -3.12
C GLU A 151 8.94 -30.85 -3.57
N GLY A 152 7.86 -30.32 -4.14
CA GLY A 152 6.85 -31.15 -4.79
C GLY A 152 7.41 -31.77 -6.08
N GLN A 153 7.42 -33.11 -6.16
CA GLN A 153 7.97 -33.84 -7.30
C GLN A 153 6.90 -34.66 -8.04
N CYS A 154 6.21 -35.57 -7.34
CA CYS A 154 5.09 -36.34 -7.90
C CYS A 154 3.78 -35.65 -7.55
N GLY A 155 2.97 -35.31 -8.55
CA GLY A 155 1.61 -34.80 -8.33
C GLY A 155 0.60 -35.93 -8.09
N ALA A 156 -0.55 -35.59 -7.52
CA ALA A 156 -1.72 -36.48 -7.34
C ALA A 156 -2.08 -37.25 -8.62
N ASP A 157 -2.03 -36.59 -9.79
CA ASP A 157 -2.33 -37.23 -11.08
C ASP A 157 -1.45 -38.43 -11.41
N ALA A 158 -0.20 -38.47 -10.94
CA ALA A 158 0.71 -39.59 -11.18
C ALA A 158 0.26 -40.84 -10.42
N PHE A 159 -0.18 -40.67 -9.17
CA PHE A 159 -0.71 -41.74 -8.33
C PHE A 159 -2.09 -42.20 -8.83
N GLY A 160 -2.95 -41.26 -9.19
CA GLY A 160 -4.25 -41.57 -9.79
C GLY A 160 -4.11 -42.31 -11.12
N PHE A 161 -3.15 -41.93 -11.96
CA PHE A 161 -2.83 -42.63 -13.20
C PHE A 161 -2.37 -44.07 -12.94
N ALA A 162 -1.39 -44.26 -12.04
CA ALA A 162 -0.89 -45.58 -11.69
C ALA A 162 -2.00 -46.49 -11.11
N THR A 163 -2.87 -45.93 -10.28
CA THR A 163 -4.00 -46.64 -9.68
C THR A 163 -5.01 -47.10 -10.72
N ARG A 164 -5.40 -46.22 -11.66
CA ARG A 164 -6.31 -46.59 -12.75
C ARG A 164 -5.70 -47.67 -13.64
N LEU A 165 -4.45 -47.49 -14.05
CA LEU A 165 -3.75 -48.45 -14.89
C LEU A 165 -3.59 -49.81 -14.21
N LEU A 166 -3.31 -49.85 -12.89
CA LEU A 166 -3.26 -51.12 -12.17
C LEU A 166 -4.60 -51.86 -12.20
N ARG A 167 -5.72 -51.15 -12.05
CA ARG A 167 -7.06 -51.76 -12.16
C ARG A 167 -7.30 -52.32 -13.56
N GLU A 168 -6.87 -51.63 -14.61
CA GLU A 168 -6.93 -52.15 -15.98
C GLU A 168 -6.08 -53.41 -16.16
N LEU A 169 -4.88 -53.46 -15.59
CA LEU A 169 -4.00 -54.64 -15.64
C LEU A 169 -4.55 -55.83 -14.83
N VAL A 170 -5.31 -55.56 -13.77
CA VAL A 170 -6.03 -56.59 -13.02
C VAL A 170 -7.18 -57.16 -13.84
N ALA A 171 -7.91 -56.32 -14.55
CA ALA A 171 -9.01 -56.73 -15.42
C ALA A 171 -8.53 -57.44 -16.70
N ASP A 172 -7.28 -57.23 -17.10
CA ASP A 172 -6.68 -57.88 -18.27
C ASP A 172 -6.40 -59.36 -17.99
N ALA A 173 -7.23 -60.23 -18.57
CA ALA A 173 -7.13 -61.68 -18.45
C ALA A 173 -5.89 -62.27 -19.16
N SER A 174 -5.24 -61.51 -20.05
CA SER A 174 -4.02 -61.97 -20.74
C SER A 174 -2.76 -61.88 -19.85
N LEU A 175 -2.84 -61.15 -18.73
CA LEU A 175 -1.72 -60.95 -17.82
C LEU A 175 -1.76 -61.93 -16.65
N LYS A 176 -0.61 -62.56 -16.36
CA LYS A 176 -0.46 -63.47 -15.23
C LYS A 176 -0.32 -62.67 -13.93
N PRO A 177 -0.60 -63.27 -12.76
CA PRO A 177 -0.33 -62.63 -11.47
C PRO A 177 1.11 -62.11 -11.34
N ALA A 178 2.09 -62.87 -11.83
CA ALA A 178 3.50 -62.47 -11.84
C ALA A 178 3.77 -61.23 -12.69
N ASP A 179 3.05 -61.04 -13.81
CA ASP A 179 3.18 -59.87 -14.67
C ASP A 179 2.70 -58.60 -13.95
N ARG A 180 1.58 -58.72 -13.21
CA ARG A 180 1.02 -57.63 -12.40
C ARG A 180 1.94 -57.24 -11.25
N LEU A 181 2.52 -58.23 -10.57
CA LEU A 181 3.52 -58.00 -9.52
C LEU A 181 4.80 -57.35 -10.07
N ALA A 182 5.28 -57.79 -11.23
CA ALA A 182 6.42 -57.18 -11.89
C ALA A 182 6.15 -55.71 -12.26
N TRP A 183 4.95 -55.41 -12.77
CA TRP A 183 4.54 -54.04 -13.05
C TRP A 183 4.44 -53.17 -11.78
N ILE A 184 3.87 -53.71 -10.68
CA ILE A 184 3.82 -53.03 -9.37
C ILE A 184 5.23 -52.71 -8.88
N ALA A 185 6.15 -53.66 -8.95
CA ALA A 185 7.54 -53.44 -8.55
C ALA A 185 8.21 -52.34 -9.39
N GLY A 186 7.92 -52.29 -10.69
CA GLY A 186 8.37 -51.19 -11.55
C GLY A 186 7.79 -49.84 -11.14
N GLN A 187 6.52 -49.79 -10.78
CA GLN A 187 5.86 -48.55 -10.36
C GLN A 187 6.34 -48.08 -8.98
N ASP A 188 6.56 -49.01 -8.04
CA ASP A 188 7.17 -48.74 -6.74
C ASP A 188 8.58 -48.15 -6.92
N ALA A 189 9.36 -48.60 -7.91
CA ALA A 189 10.67 -48.02 -8.23
C ALA A 189 10.58 -46.59 -8.80
N VAL A 190 9.56 -46.30 -9.63
CA VAL A 190 9.29 -44.93 -10.11
C VAL A 190 9.00 -44.00 -8.92
N PHE A 191 8.10 -44.42 -8.02
CA PHE A 191 7.74 -43.61 -6.86
C PHE A 191 8.87 -43.50 -5.83
N ALA A 192 9.70 -44.52 -5.67
CA ALA A 192 10.89 -44.45 -4.84
C ALA A 192 11.85 -43.36 -5.33
N ARG A 193 12.06 -43.23 -6.65
CA ARG A 193 12.84 -42.11 -7.22
C ARG A 193 12.16 -40.76 -7.04
N CYS A 194 10.83 -40.74 -6.96
CA CYS A 194 10.07 -39.51 -6.76
C CYS A 194 10.08 -38.98 -5.32
N ALA A 195 10.31 -39.86 -4.35
CA ALA A 195 10.51 -39.47 -2.95
C ALA A 195 12.02 -39.30 -2.62
N TRP A 196 12.90 -39.58 -3.59
CA TRP A 196 14.35 -39.59 -3.37
C TRP A 196 14.93 -38.17 -3.33
N ALA A 197 15.80 -37.95 -2.35
CA ALA A 197 16.52 -36.70 -2.17
C ALA A 197 17.92 -36.76 -2.84
N PRO A 198 18.19 -35.93 -3.86
CA PRO A 198 19.50 -35.85 -4.50
C PRO A 198 20.63 -35.55 -3.50
N GLY A 199 21.81 -36.12 -3.73
CA GLY A 199 23.02 -35.84 -2.95
C GLY A 199 23.12 -36.52 -1.57
N LYS A 200 22.05 -37.13 -1.03
CA LYS A 200 22.12 -37.94 0.21
C LYS A 200 22.58 -39.38 -0.07
N THR A 201 22.03 -39.98 -1.12
CA THR A 201 22.27 -41.39 -1.50
C THR A 201 22.23 -41.52 -3.02
N PRO A 202 22.83 -42.56 -3.62
CA PRO A 202 22.63 -42.86 -5.04
C PRO A 202 21.13 -42.96 -5.39
N PRO A 203 20.72 -42.57 -6.61
CA PRO A 203 19.32 -42.68 -6.99
C PRO A 203 18.85 -44.13 -6.94
N PRO A 204 17.62 -44.41 -6.47
CA PRO A 204 17.05 -45.75 -6.49
C PRO A 204 17.18 -46.41 -7.88
N PRO A 205 17.29 -47.74 -7.94
CA PRO A 205 17.47 -48.44 -9.21
C PRO A 205 16.28 -48.20 -10.15
N LEU A 206 16.54 -48.24 -11.46
CA LEU A 206 15.48 -48.20 -12.47
C LEU A 206 14.62 -49.47 -12.38
N PRO A 207 13.34 -49.41 -12.81
CA PRO A 207 12.48 -50.59 -12.96
C PRO A 207 13.20 -51.71 -13.72
N ALA A 208 13.20 -52.93 -13.16
CA ALA A 208 13.80 -54.08 -13.82
C ALA A 208 13.16 -54.34 -15.18
N LEU A 209 13.95 -54.79 -16.16
CA LEU A 209 13.42 -55.17 -17.46
C LEU A 209 12.55 -56.43 -17.32
N PRO A 210 11.40 -56.49 -17.99
CA PRO A 210 10.57 -57.69 -17.97
C PRO A 210 11.28 -58.82 -18.72
N PRO A 211 10.96 -60.09 -18.41
CA PRO A 211 11.49 -61.23 -19.14
C PRO A 211 11.29 -61.13 -20.66
N GLY A 212 12.18 -61.75 -21.44
CA GLY A 212 12.11 -61.71 -22.91
C GLY A 212 10.79 -62.22 -23.49
N ASN A 213 10.12 -63.15 -22.80
CA ASN A 213 8.81 -63.69 -23.16
C ASN A 213 7.61 -62.91 -22.58
N ALA A 214 7.84 -61.77 -21.94
CA ALA A 214 6.76 -60.96 -21.36
C ALA A 214 5.80 -60.41 -22.45
N PRO A 215 4.51 -60.21 -22.11
CA PRO A 215 3.54 -59.61 -23.02
C PRO A 215 3.98 -58.24 -23.55
N ALA A 216 3.66 -57.94 -24.81
CA ALA A 216 4.04 -56.68 -25.46
C ALA A 216 3.54 -55.45 -24.69
N ARG A 217 2.31 -55.51 -24.17
CA ARG A 217 1.73 -54.45 -23.33
C ARG A 217 2.58 -54.19 -22.07
N LEU A 218 3.06 -55.25 -21.40
CA LEU A 218 3.90 -55.11 -20.22
C LEU A 218 5.26 -54.49 -20.55
N LYS A 219 5.88 -54.88 -21.67
CA LYS A 219 7.12 -54.28 -22.18
C LYS A 219 6.94 -52.78 -22.47
N ALA A 220 5.84 -52.42 -23.13
CA ALA A 220 5.50 -51.03 -23.43
C ALA A 220 5.32 -50.18 -22.17
N LEU A 221 4.62 -50.71 -21.16
CA LEU A 221 4.43 -50.04 -19.87
C LEU A 221 5.74 -49.94 -19.07
N ASN A 222 6.58 -50.97 -19.08
CA ASN A 222 7.88 -50.93 -18.41
C ASN A 222 8.82 -49.90 -19.05
N ALA A 223 8.83 -49.78 -20.38
CA ALA A 223 9.61 -48.73 -21.06
C ALA A 223 9.20 -47.34 -20.54
N TYR A 224 7.89 -47.09 -20.42
CA TYR A 224 7.39 -45.84 -19.84
C TYR A 224 7.77 -45.66 -18.37
N GLN A 225 7.65 -46.70 -17.53
CA GLN A 225 8.09 -46.65 -16.13
C GLN A 225 9.58 -46.30 -16.04
N ARG A 226 10.42 -46.88 -16.89
CA ARG A 226 11.85 -46.58 -16.91
C ARG A 226 12.13 -45.13 -17.33
N ALA A 227 11.44 -44.63 -18.37
CA ALA A 227 11.55 -43.23 -18.77
C ALA A 227 11.09 -42.26 -17.66
N ALA A 228 9.97 -42.57 -16.99
CA ALA A 228 9.49 -41.80 -15.84
C ALA A 228 10.45 -41.87 -14.64
N ALA A 229 11.05 -43.03 -14.38
CA ALA A 229 12.07 -43.18 -13.33
C ALA A 229 13.33 -42.36 -13.65
N LEU A 230 13.75 -42.25 -14.92
CA LEU A 230 14.83 -41.33 -15.31
C LEU A 230 14.45 -39.88 -15.03
N PHE A 231 13.24 -39.47 -15.42
CA PHE A 231 12.72 -38.12 -15.18
C PHE A 231 12.69 -37.75 -13.69
N TYR A 232 12.13 -38.62 -12.84
CA TYR A 232 12.10 -38.39 -11.39
C TYR A 232 13.48 -38.58 -10.72
N GLY A 233 14.41 -39.26 -11.40
CA GLY A 233 15.80 -39.36 -10.98
C GLY A 233 16.67 -38.17 -11.40
N ASP A 234 16.07 -37.06 -11.86
CA ASP A 234 16.75 -35.85 -12.31
C ASP A 234 17.66 -36.03 -13.56
N ASP A 235 17.55 -37.16 -14.26
CA ASP A 235 18.25 -37.44 -15.54
C ASP A 235 17.35 -37.13 -16.74
N TYR A 236 17.15 -35.84 -16.98
CA TYR A 236 16.21 -35.34 -17.98
C TYR A 236 16.63 -35.63 -19.42
N ALA A 237 17.94 -35.69 -19.69
CA ALA A 237 18.47 -36.03 -21.01
C ALA A 237 18.15 -37.48 -21.38
N ALA A 238 18.47 -38.44 -20.51
CA ALA A 238 18.14 -39.85 -20.74
C ALA A 238 16.63 -40.09 -20.70
N ALA A 239 15.89 -39.39 -19.83
CA ALA A 239 14.43 -39.45 -19.79
C ALA A 239 13.82 -39.00 -21.12
N ARG A 240 14.29 -37.87 -21.68
CA ARG A 240 13.84 -37.36 -22.99
C ARG A 240 14.08 -38.39 -24.08
N GLU A 241 15.28 -38.95 -24.17
CA GLU A 241 15.60 -39.98 -25.17
C GLU A 241 14.68 -41.21 -25.04
N ALA A 242 14.49 -41.70 -23.82
CA ALA A 242 13.61 -42.83 -23.56
C ALA A 242 12.14 -42.53 -23.90
N PHE A 243 11.66 -41.32 -23.59
CA PHE A 243 10.30 -40.89 -23.96
C PHE A 243 10.15 -40.69 -25.47
N ASP A 244 11.12 -40.11 -26.15
CA ASP A 244 11.11 -39.91 -27.61
C ASP A 244 11.10 -41.27 -28.33
N ALA A 245 11.88 -42.25 -27.85
CA ALA A 245 11.87 -43.61 -28.37
C ALA A 245 10.48 -44.28 -28.25
N ILE A 246 9.76 -44.03 -27.15
CA ILE A 246 8.38 -44.52 -26.97
C ILE A 246 7.42 -43.78 -27.90
N ALA A 247 7.53 -42.46 -27.99
CA ALA A 247 6.64 -41.60 -28.78
C ALA A 247 6.78 -41.84 -30.31
N ALA A 248 7.95 -42.31 -30.75
CA ALA A 248 8.25 -42.62 -32.14
C ALA A 248 7.56 -43.88 -32.66
N VAL A 249 7.10 -44.79 -31.78
CA VAL A 249 6.43 -46.03 -32.17
C VAL A 249 4.93 -45.75 -32.38
N PRO A 250 4.40 -45.90 -33.61
CA PRO A 250 2.96 -45.79 -33.86
C PRO A 250 2.18 -46.81 -33.02
N ASP A 251 0.98 -46.44 -32.57
CA ASP A 251 0.07 -47.27 -31.78
C ASP A 251 0.60 -47.78 -30.42
N GLN A 252 1.75 -47.28 -29.97
CA GLN A 252 2.26 -47.59 -28.65
C GLN A 252 1.30 -47.02 -27.57
N PRO A 253 0.81 -47.82 -26.59
CA PRO A 253 -0.25 -47.40 -25.66
C PRO A 253 0.06 -46.16 -24.80
N MET A 254 1.35 -45.89 -24.59
CA MET A 254 1.91 -44.78 -23.83
C MET A 254 2.43 -43.65 -24.72
N ARG A 255 2.25 -43.70 -26.05
CA ARG A 255 2.73 -42.69 -27.00
C ARG A 255 2.36 -41.27 -26.58
N ALA A 256 1.08 -41.03 -26.28
CA ALA A 256 0.60 -39.73 -25.81
C ALA A 256 1.33 -39.23 -24.55
N TRP A 257 1.41 -40.08 -23.52
CA TRP A 257 2.07 -39.74 -22.26
C TRP A 257 3.58 -39.60 -22.40
N ALA A 258 4.21 -40.34 -23.32
CA ALA A 258 5.63 -40.24 -23.62
C ALA A 258 5.95 -38.94 -24.36
N THR A 259 5.12 -38.52 -25.33
CA THR A 259 5.27 -37.20 -25.96
C THR A 259 5.21 -36.07 -24.92
N LEU A 260 4.26 -36.14 -23.98
CA LEU A 260 4.20 -35.21 -22.86
C LEU A 260 5.45 -35.31 -21.95
N GLY A 261 5.91 -36.53 -21.66
CA GLY A 261 7.10 -36.80 -20.87
C GLY A 261 8.36 -36.17 -21.47
N ALA A 262 8.59 -36.37 -22.76
CA ALA A 262 9.71 -35.78 -23.50
C ALA A 262 9.68 -34.25 -23.45
N LEU A 263 8.49 -33.65 -23.64
CA LEU A 263 8.31 -32.19 -23.54
C LEU A 263 8.62 -31.68 -22.12
N ARG A 264 8.15 -32.37 -21.09
CA ARG A 264 8.44 -32.02 -19.69
C ARG A 264 9.91 -32.17 -19.35
N SER A 265 10.58 -33.20 -19.87
CA SER A 265 12.02 -33.39 -19.72
C SER A 265 12.80 -32.23 -20.32
N LEU A 266 12.44 -31.80 -21.54
CA LEU A 266 13.05 -30.63 -22.18
C LEU A 266 12.93 -29.36 -21.33
N VAL A 267 11.74 -29.09 -20.79
CA VAL A 267 11.54 -27.92 -19.91
C VAL A 267 12.44 -28.02 -18.67
N ARG A 268 12.47 -29.17 -18.00
CA ARG A 268 13.27 -29.35 -16.78
C ARG A 268 14.77 -29.24 -17.03
N ASP A 269 15.24 -29.79 -18.15
CA ASP A 269 16.65 -29.70 -18.57
C ASP A 269 17.06 -28.26 -18.96
N ALA A 270 16.15 -27.51 -19.58
CA ALA A 270 16.39 -26.13 -19.96
C ALA A 270 16.41 -25.17 -18.75
N VAL A 271 15.56 -25.42 -17.75
CA VAL A 271 15.49 -24.62 -16.52
C VAL A 271 16.72 -24.82 -15.64
N ARG A 272 17.34 -26.00 -15.68
CA ARG A 272 18.57 -26.28 -14.95
C ARG A 272 19.78 -25.83 -15.76
N ASP A 273 20.37 -24.72 -15.34
CA ASP A 273 21.60 -24.21 -15.93
C ASP A 273 22.69 -24.16 -14.87
N ALA A 274 23.43 -25.26 -14.73
CA ALA A 274 24.49 -25.39 -13.73
C ALA A 274 25.63 -24.38 -13.94
N GLU A 275 25.87 -23.94 -15.18
CA GLU A 275 26.88 -22.92 -15.47
C GLU A 275 26.43 -21.56 -14.95
N TRP A 276 25.18 -21.19 -15.26
CA TRP A 276 24.55 -19.97 -14.74
C TRP A 276 24.50 -19.97 -13.21
N ASP A 277 24.00 -21.05 -12.60
CA ASP A 277 23.88 -21.19 -11.15
C ASP A 277 25.25 -21.06 -10.47
N ALA A 278 26.29 -21.67 -11.04
CA ALA A 278 27.66 -21.58 -10.51
C ALA A 278 28.23 -20.16 -10.65
N ALA A 279 27.98 -19.48 -11.77
CA ALA A 279 28.44 -18.11 -12.00
C ALA A 279 27.76 -17.12 -11.03
N VAL A 280 26.45 -17.26 -10.82
CA VAL A 280 25.71 -16.45 -9.85
C VAL A 280 26.19 -16.74 -8.43
N ALA A 281 26.36 -18.01 -8.05
CA ALA A 281 26.86 -18.38 -6.73
C ALA A 281 28.29 -17.85 -6.48
N ASP A 282 29.16 -17.89 -7.49
CA ASP A 282 30.49 -17.31 -7.43
C ASP A 282 30.46 -15.81 -7.17
N ALA A 283 29.79 -15.07 -8.05
CA ALA A 283 29.73 -13.61 -7.99
C ALA A 283 29.02 -13.12 -6.71
N TRP A 284 27.88 -13.72 -6.37
CA TRP A 284 27.05 -13.28 -5.26
C TRP A 284 27.55 -13.76 -3.91
N THR A 285 27.87 -15.06 -3.79
CA THR A 285 28.13 -15.72 -2.50
C THR A 285 29.63 -15.75 -2.19
N ARG A 286 30.46 -16.17 -3.16
CA ARG A 286 31.92 -16.29 -2.90
C ARG A 286 32.62 -14.93 -2.92
N ARG A 287 32.28 -14.09 -3.88
CA ARG A 287 32.94 -12.80 -4.12
C ARG A 287 32.17 -11.61 -3.53
N ASN A 288 30.95 -11.84 -3.04
CA ASN A 288 30.10 -10.82 -2.43
C ASN A 288 29.88 -9.56 -3.32
N LEU A 289 29.90 -9.71 -4.64
CA LEU A 289 29.72 -8.60 -5.57
C LEU A 289 28.27 -8.10 -5.55
N ARG A 290 28.07 -6.80 -5.74
CA ARG A 290 26.74 -6.15 -5.80
C ARG A 290 26.68 -5.13 -6.95
N GLY A 291 25.47 -4.68 -7.28
CA GLY A 291 25.24 -3.62 -8.28
C GLY A 291 25.92 -3.85 -9.63
N ALA A 292 26.64 -2.84 -10.11
CA ALA A 292 27.35 -2.86 -11.40
C ALA A 292 28.45 -3.93 -11.46
N GLU A 293 29.18 -4.15 -10.37
CA GLU A 293 30.25 -5.15 -10.30
C GLU A 293 29.71 -6.58 -10.44
N PHE A 294 28.59 -6.87 -9.76
CA PHE A 294 27.88 -8.14 -9.93
C PHE A 294 27.42 -8.31 -11.38
N SER A 295 26.77 -7.28 -11.93
CA SER A 295 26.24 -7.31 -13.29
C SER A 295 27.32 -7.54 -14.35
N ALA A 296 28.48 -6.90 -14.20
CA ALA A 296 29.64 -7.11 -15.06
C ALA A 296 30.20 -8.53 -14.93
N ALA A 297 30.31 -9.05 -13.70
CA ALA A 297 30.85 -10.40 -13.45
C ALA A 297 29.99 -11.53 -14.04
N VAL A 298 28.67 -11.36 -14.12
CA VAL A 298 27.75 -12.38 -14.64
C VAL A 298 27.29 -12.11 -16.08
N ALA A 299 27.75 -11.03 -16.74
CA ALA A 299 27.23 -10.60 -18.03
C ALA A 299 27.35 -11.67 -19.14
N GLU A 300 28.53 -12.30 -19.25
CA GLU A 300 28.81 -13.31 -20.26
C GLU A 300 28.08 -14.64 -19.96
N PRO A 301 28.12 -15.21 -18.73
CA PRO A 301 27.25 -16.33 -18.35
C PRO A 301 25.77 -16.05 -18.59
N ALA A 302 25.28 -14.85 -18.26
CA ALA A 302 23.89 -14.47 -18.48
C ALA A 302 23.52 -14.47 -19.98
N ALA A 303 24.45 -14.06 -20.86
CA ALA A 303 24.23 -14.11 -22.30
C ALA A 303 24.09 -15.55 -22.80
N ARG A 304 24.97 -16.45 -22.35
CA ARG A 304 24.88 -17.88 -22.68
C ARG A 304 23.60 -18.52 -22.15
N HIS A 305 23.25 -18.22 -20.89
CA HIS A 305 22.00 -18.68 -20.28
C HIS A 305 20.78 -18.30 -21.12
N ARG A 306 20.70 -17.04 -21.55
CA ARG A 306 19.61 -16.55 -22.43
C ARG A 306 19.59 -17.27 -23.76
N THR A 307 20.74 -17.42 -24.44
CA THR A 307 20.81 -18.14 -25.71
C THR A 307 20.36 -19.60 -25.59
N ARG A 308 20.74 -20.28 -24.50
CA ARG A 308 20.30 -21.64 -24.19
C ARG A 308 18.79 -21.70 -23.95
N ALA A 309 18.25 -20.79 -23.14
CA ALA A 309 16.82 -20.70 -22.85
C ALA A 309 15.99 -20.43 -24.11
N ASP A 310 16.44 -19.51 -24.98
CA ASP A 310 15.79 -19.19 -26.25
C ASP A 310 15.78 -20.38 -27.21
N ALA A 311 16.91 -21.09 -27.34
CA ALA A 311 17.02 -22.29 -28.16
C ALA A 311 16.08 -23.41 -27.65
N ALA A 312 16.05 -23.64 -26.34
CA ALA A 312 15.15 -24.61 -25.73
C ALA A 312 13.68 -24.23 -25.94
N LEU A 313 13.32 -22.96 -25.76
CA LEU A 313 11.95 -22.50 -25.96
C LEU A 313 11.49 -22.67 -27.40
N LYS A 314 12.38 -22.46 -28.39
CA LYS A 314 12.11 -22.72 -29.80
C LYS A 314 11.77 -24.20 -30.05
N GLU A 315 12.57 -25.11 -29.49
CA GLU A 315 12.32 -26.56 -29.61
C GLU A 315 11.03 -26.98 -28.90
N ILE A 316 10.84 -26.55 -27.65
CA ILE A 316 9.64 -26.83 -26.85
C ILE A 316 8.38 -26.34 -27.59
N SER A 317 8.43 -25.14 -28.17
CA SER A 317 7.31 -24.56 -28.93
C SER A 317 6.97 -25.42 -30.15
N ALA A 318 7.97 -25.80 -30.94
CA ALA A 318 7.77 -26.64 -32.13
C ALA A 318 7.17 -28.01 -31.77
N ARG A 319 7.70 -28.66 -30.72
CA ARG A 319 7.18 -29.95 -30.25
C ARG A 319 5.77 -29.85 -29.68
N ALA A 320 5.46 -28.79 -28.91
CA ALA A 320 4.12 -28.57 -28.38
C ALA A 320 3.09 -28.32 -29.49
N GLN A 321 3.46 -27.56 -30.53
CA GLN A 321 2.61 -27.33 -31.70
C GLN A 321 2.35 -28.62 -32.47
N ALA A 322 3.41 -29.39 -32.77
CA ALA A 322 3.27 -30.69 -33.42
C ALA A 322 2.38 -31.64 -32.62
N ALA A 323 2.57 -31.68 -31.30
CA ALA A 323 1.77 -32.54 -30.42
C ALA A 323 0.28 -32.13 -30.36
N THR A 324 0.00 -30.82 -30.41
CA THR A 324 -1.38 -30.31 -30.40
C THR A 324 -2.07 -30.51 -31.76
N ALA A 325 -1.30 -30.56 -32.86
CA ALA A 325 -1.83 -30.82 -34.19
C ALA A 325 -2.13 -32.31 -34.45
N ASP A 326 -1.48 -33.23 -33.72
CA ASP A 326 -1.74 -34.67 -33.83
C ASP A 326 -2.99 -35.07 -33.01
N ALA A 327 -4.05 -35.47 -33.73
CA ALA A 327 -5.30 -35.93 -33.13
C ALA A 327 -5.13 -37.20 -32.27
N ALA A 328 -4.12 -38.04 -32.53
CA ALA A 328 -3.83 -39.22 -31.72
C ALA A 328 -3.31 -38.87 -30.32
N LEU A 329 -2.89 -37.61 -30.10
CA LEU A 329 -2.39 -37.11 -28.82
C LEU A 329 -3.45 -36.30 -28.06
N ALA A 330 -4.73 -36.34 -28.48
CA ALA A 330 -5.84 -35.65 -27.83
C ALA A 330 -5.88 -35.81 -26.29
N PRO A 331 -5.60 -37.00 -25.70
CA PRO A 331 -5.59 -37.17 -24.24
C PRO A 331 -4.59 -36.27 -23.49
N VAL A 332 -3.56 -35.76 -24.16
CA VAL A 332 -2.50 -34.92 -23.55
C VAL A 332 -2.49 -33.47 -24.01
N HIS A 333 -3.35 -33.04 -24.93
CA HIS A 333 -3.34 -31.68 -25.48
C HIS A 333 -3.41 -30.59 -24.39
N SER A 334 -4.27 -30.75 -23.38
CA SER A 334 -4.40 -29.80 -22.28
C SER A 334 -3.13 -29.73 -21.42
N ALA A 335 -2.50 -30.88 -21.16
CA ALA A 335 -1.26 -31.00 -20.40
C ALA A 335 -0.05 -30.45 -21.18
N VAL A 336 -0.02 -30.63 -22.51
CA VAL A 336 0.96 -30.01 -23.41
C VAL A 336 0.84 -28.49 -23.36
N ALA A 337 -0.38 -27.95 -23.49
CA ALA A 337 -0.62 -26.51 -23.39
C ALA A 337 -0.22 -25.96 -22.01
N TYR A 338 -0.50 -26.69 -20.94
CA TYR A 338 -0.05 -26.34 -19.59
C TYR A 338 1.48 -26.33 -19.46
N THR A 339 2.15 -27.36 -19.99
CA THR A 339 3.60 -27.48 -19.98
C THR A 339 4.25 -26.33 -20.76
N MET A 340 3.69 -25.94 -21.90
CA MET A 340 4.16 -24.79 -22.68
C MET A 340 4.01 -23.47 -21.91
N ARG A 341 2.89 -23.26 -21.20
CA ARG A 341 2.74 -22.07 -20.34
C ARG A 341 3.80 -22.03 -19.23
N ARG A 342 4.07 -23.17 -18.60
CA ARG A 342 5.14 -23.28 -17.58
C ARG A 342 6.51 -23.01 -18.18
N ALA A 343 6.79 -23.52 -19.38
CA ALA A 343 8.04 -23.26 -20.10
C ALA A 343 8.24 -21.76 -20.36
N LEU A 344 7.22 -21.06 -20.85
CA LEU A 344 7.27 -19.61 -21.06
C LEU A 344 7.55 -18.84 -19.77
N ILE A 345 6.89 -19.22 -18.68
CA ILE A 345 7.09 -18.61 -17.36
C ILE A 345 8.52 -18.85 -16.85
N GLN A 346 9.07 -20.05 -17.04
CA GLN A 346 10.37 -20.41 -16.46
C GLN A 346 11.57 -20.02 -17.32
N LEU A 347 11.43 -20.02 -18.65
CA LEU A 347 12.54 -19.80 -19.58
C LEU A 347 12.53 -18.40 -20.21
N ALA A 348 11.36 -17.76 -20.31
CA ALA A 348 11.22 -16.44 -20.91
C ALA A 348 10.21 -15.55 -20.15
N PRO A 349 10.35 -15.38 -18.83
CA PRO A 349 9.35 -14.70 -17.97
C PRO A 349 9.02 -13.26 -18.40
N LEU A 350 9.92 -12.58 -19.12
CA LEU A 350 9.70 -11.25 -19.70
C LEU A 350 8.51 -11.17 -20.64
N VAL A 351 8.30 -12.21 -21.46
CA VAL A 351 7.24 -12.23 -22.46
C VAL A 351 5.87 -12.21 -21.78
N PRO A 352 5.52 -13.17 -20.90
CA PRO A 352 4.26 -13.14 -20.19
C PRO A 352 4.15 -11.95 -19.22
N LEU A 353 5.26 -11.45 -18.66
CA LEU A 353 5.24 -10.22 -17.86
C LEU A 353 4.81 -9.02 -18.70
N ARG A 354 5.42 -8.79 -19.88
CA ARG A 354 5.06 -7.68 -20.77
C ARG A 354 3.58 -7.75 -21.17
N LEU A 355 3.09 -8.94 -21.54
CA LEU A 355 1.69 -9.13 -21.90
C LEU A 355 0.75 -8.86 -20.71
N ALA A 356 1.15 -9.25 -19.49
CA ALA A 356 0.40 -8.91 -18.29
C ALA A 356 0.37 -7.39 -18.06
N MET A 357 1.50 -6.70 -18.25
CA MET A 357 1.59 -5.24 -18.08
C MET A 357 0.76 -4.47 -19.10
N GLU A 358 0.80 -4.87 -20.38
CA GLU A 358 -0.04 -4.30 -21.44
C GLU A 358 -1.53 -4.49 -21.18
N LYS A 359 -1.90 -5.60 -20.54
CA LYS A 359 -3.29 -5.87 -20.15
C LYS A 359 -3.70 -5.06 -18.91
N LEU A 360 -2.81 -4.89 -17.94
CA LEU A 360 -3.06 -4.08 -16.75
C LEU A 360 -3.19 -2.57 -17.05
N GLU A 361 -2.53 -2.11 -18.11
CA GLU A 361 -2.61 -0.72 -18.56
C GLU A 361 -3.95 -0.35 -19.21
N ARG A 362 -4.69 -1.33 -19.74
CA ARG A 362 -6.03 -1.12 -20.28
C ARG A 362 -7.01 -0.97 -19.13
N VAL A 363 -7.50 0.25 -18.95
CA VAL A 363 -8.38 0.59 -17.82
C VAL A 363 -9.74 -0.13 -17.88
N GLU A 364 -10.14 -0.65 -19.04
CA GLU A 364 -11.37 -1.44 -19.23
C GLU A 364 -11.21 -2.92 -18.87
N ASP A 365 -9.98 -3.44 -18.81
CA ASP A 365 -9.74 -4.88 -18.61
C ASP A 365 -9.76 -5.23 -17.13
N ASN A 366 -10.66 -6.10 -16.66
CA ASN A 366 -10.72 -6.48 -15.24
C ASN A 366 -9.34 -6.98 -14.73
N PRO A 367 -8.70 -6.26 -13.77
CA PRO A 367 -7.35 -6.59 -13.32
C PRO A 367 -7.34 -7.77 -12.35
N TYR A 368 -8.52 -8.26 -11.96
CA TYR A 368 -8.71 -9.45 -11.14
C TYR A 368 -9.08 -10.68 -11.99
N ALA A 369 -9.04 -10.57 -13.32
CA ALA A 369 -9.07 -11.74 -14.18
C ALA A 369 -7.79 -12.57 -13.97
N PRO A 370 -7.85 -13.91 -13.76
CA PRO A 370 -6.66 -14.75 -13.68
C PRO A 370 -5.71 -14.50 -14.87
N GLY A 371 -4.42 -14.44 -14.59
CA GLY A 371 -3.37 -14.16 -15.56
C GLY A 371 -3.14 -12.66 -15.85
N THR A 372 -3.55 -11.74 -14.98
CA THR A 372 -3.22 -10.31 -15.07
C THR A 372 -2.39 -9.86 -13.87
N LEU A 373 -3.02 -9.36 -12.81
CA LEU A 373 -2.32 -8.83 -11.64
C LEU A 373 -1.56 -9.93 -10.88
N ASP A 374 -2.12 -11.13 -10.80
CA ASP A 374 -1.48 -12.34 -10.25
C ASP A 374 -0.21 -12.71 -11.02
N LEU A 375 -0.27 -12.66 -12.36
CA LEU A 375 0.88 -12.98 -13.20
C LEU A 375 1.97 -11.91 -13.09
N PHE A 376 1.61 -10.64 -13.01
CA PHE A 376 2.56 -9.56 -12.69
C PHE A 376 3.23 -9.81 -11.33
N GLN A 377 2.46 -10.11 -10.28
CA GLN A 377 2.99 -10.39 -8.94
C GLN A 377 3.94 -11.59 -8.92
N GLN A 378 3.62 -12.64 -9.67
CA GLN A 378 4.44 -13.85 -9.76
C GLN A 378 5.72 -13.64 -10.58
N LEU A 379 5.61 -12.95 -11.73
CA LEU A 379 6.71 -12.86 -12.70
C LEU A 379 7.64 -11.69 -12.43
N TYR A 380 7.13 -10.55 -11.97
CA TYR A 380 7.97 -9.36 -11.76
C TYR A 380 9.19 -9.65 -10.86
N PRO A 381 9.08 -10.39 -9.74
CA PRO A 381 10.24 -10.77 -8.93
C PRO A 381 11.21 -11.74 -9.63
N GLN A 382 10.72 -12.55 -10.58
CA GLN A 382 11.53 -13.56 -11.29
C GLN A 382 12.39 -12.94 -12.39
N VAL A 383 11.95 -11.82 -12.98
CA VAL A 383 12.69 -11.11 -14.04
C VAL A 383 13.69 -10.09 -13.48
N SER A 384 13.63 -9.80 -12.18
CA SER A 384 14.57 -8.87 -11.54
C SER A 384 15.87 -9.53 -11.06
N SER A 385 15.97 -10.86 -11.08
CA SER A 385 17.17 -11.58 -10.59
C SER A 385 18.25 -11.82 -11.64
N ASP A 386 17.90 -11.82 -12.93
CA ASP A 386 18.79 -12.07 -14.07
C ASP A 386 19.21 -10.78 -14.79
N ARG A 387 18.70 -9.63 -14.36
CA ARG A 387 19.06 -8.29 -14.87
C ARG A 387 19.28 -7.32 -13.71
N PRO A 388 20.24 -6.38 -13.82
CA PRO A 388 20.26 -5.23 -12.92
C PRO A 388 18.89 -4.54 -12.96
N VAL A 389 18.31 -4.33 -11.77
CA VAL A 389 16.93 -3.90 -11.56
C VAL A 389 16.60 -2.62 -12.35
N GLY A 390 17.57 -1.72 -12.53
CA GLY A 390 17.42 -0.50 -13.34
C GLY A 390 17.07 -0.72 -14.82
N VAL A 391 17.65 -1.71 -15.51
CA VAL A 391 17.42 -1.90 -16.96
C VAL A 391 16.00 -2.40 -17.25
N LEU A 392 15.51 -3.33 -16.43
CA LEU A 392 14.14 -3.82 -16.56
C LEU A 392 13.13 -2.75 -16.14
N ALA A 393 13.37 -2.08 -15.02
CA ALA A 393 12.49 -1.02 -14.55
C ALA A 393 12.35 0.09 -15.60
N ALA A 394 13.45 0.53 -16.22
CA ALA A 394 13.43 1.51 -17.30
C ALA A 394 12.61 1.04 -18.51
N GLN A 395 12.75 -0.22 -18.93
CA GLN A 395 11.94 -0.77 -20.03
C GLN A 395 10.45 -0.82 -19.69
N LEU A 396 10.10 -1.07 -18.43
CA LEU A 396 8.74 -1.22 -17.96
C LEU A 396 8.05 0.10 -17.61
N ARG A 397 8.81 1.17 -17.32
CA ARG A 397 8.31 2.54 -17.09
C ARG A 397 7.57 3.15 -18.27
N ARG A 398 7.64 2.54 -19.46
CA ARG A 398 6.73 2.90 -20.57
C ARG A 398 5.24 2.67 -20.23
N HIS A 399 4.95 1.80 -19.27
CA HIS A 399 3.59 1.53 -18.81
C HIS A 399 3.22 2.50 -17.70
N ALA A 400 2.21 3.34 -17.92
CA ALA A 400 1.93 4.51 -17.07
C ALA A 400 1.64 4.17 -15.60
N TRP A 401 0.99 3.03 -15.35
CA TRP A 401 0.72 2.57 -14.00
C TRP A 401 1.99 2.14 -13.26
N PHE A 402 2.93 1.53 -13.98
CA PHE A 402 4.17 1.03 -13.41
C PHE A 402 5.12 2.19 -13.12
N ASP A 403 5.20 3.15 -14.04
CA ASP A 403 5.89 4.43 -13.86
C ASP A 403 5.42 5.12 -12.57
N PHE A 404 4.11 5.31 -12.42
CA PHE A 404 3.51 5.87 -11.20
C PHE A 404 3.93 5.11 -9.93
N VAL A 405 3.85 3.78 -9.93
CA VAL A 405 4.18 2.95 -8.76
C VAL A 405 5.66 3.11 -8.39
N VAL A 406 6.57 3.03 -9.37
CA VAL A 406 8.01 3.12 -9.08
C VAL A 406 8.38 4.52 -8.59
N THR A 407 7.87 5.57 -9.22
CA THR A 407 8.13 6.96 -8.81
C THR A 407 7.68 7.24 -7.39
N VAL A 408 6.47 6.79 -7.03
CA VAL A 408 5.93 7.00 -5.68
C VAL A 408 6.72 6.21 -4.64
N GLN A 409 7.17 5.00 -4.96
CA GLN A 409 7.89 4.14 -4.01
C GLN A 409 9.37 4.50 -3.85
N ALA A 410 9.99 5.18 -4.80
CA ALA A 410 11.39 5.58 -4.71
C ALA A 410 11.70 6.44 -3.48
N CYS A 411 10.69 7.14 -2.95
CA CYS A 411 10.79 8.00 -1.77
C CYS A 411 10.36 7.32 -0.45
N THR A 412 10.33 5.98 -0.36
CA THR A 412 9.87 5.25 0.85
C THR A 412 11.00 4.81 1.78
N ASP A 413 10.85 5.06 3.10
CA ASP A 413 11.87 4.78 4.14
C ASP A 413 11.93 3.31 4.60
N THR A 414 11.67 2.31 3.74
CA THR A 414 11.69 0.90 4.17
C THR A 414 12.29 -0.05 3.13
N PRO A 415 13.31 -0.87 3.46
CA PRO A 415 14.00 -1.03 4.75
C PRO A 415 15.35 -0.27 4.88
N ALA A 416 15.79 0.50 3.89
CA ALA A 416 17.03 1.29 3.94
C ALA A 416 16.74 2.79 3.84
N ALA A 417 17.68 3.63 4.28
CA ALA A 417 17.59 5.08 4.14
C ALA A 417 17.35 5.44 2.67
N VAL A 418 16.36 6.29 2.40
CA VAL A 418 16.06 6.78 1.05
C VAL A 418 17.29 7.50 0.51
N ASP A 419 17.73 7.12 -0.70
CA ASP A 419 18.67 7.93 -1.46
C ASP A 419 17.99 9.28 -1.78
N PRO A 420 18.44 10.40 -1.17
CA PRO A 420 17.80 11.70 -1.36
C PRO A 420 17.88 12.16 -2.82
N VAL A 421 18.97 11.82 -3.53
CA VAL A 421 19.18 12.22 -4.93
C VAL A 421 18.20 11.49 -5.84
N ALA A 422 18.02 10.19 -5.63
CA ALA A 422 17.04 9.41 -6.37
C ALA A 422 15.60 9.88 -6.10
N CYS A 423 15.26 10.21 -4.85
CA CYS A 423 13.93 10.72 -4.51
C CYS A 423 13.66 12.10 -5.12
N ASP A 424 14.64 13.01 -5.10
CA ASP A 424 14.49 14.34 -5.70
C ASP A 424 14.29 14.25 -7.23
N ALA A 425 15.00 13.34 -7.91
CA ALA A 425 14.83 13.07 -9.33
C ALA A 425 13.41 12.54 -9.65
N GLU A 426 12.92 11.59 -8.86
CA GLU A 426 11.57 11.03 -9.01
C GLU A 426 10.47 12.03 -8.66
N HIS A 427 10.73 12.93 -7.72
CA HIS A 427 9.84 14.05 -7.42
C HIS A 427 9.74 15.03 -8.61
N GLY A 428 10.87 15.40 -9.22
CA GLY A 428 10.91 16.20 -10.44
C GLY A 428 10.16 15.53 -11.60
N HIS A 429 10.36 14.22 -11.80
CA HIS A 429 9.62 13.42 -12.78
C HIS A 429 8.11 13.46 -12.50
N ALA A 430 7.66 13.25 -11.26
CA ALA A 430 6.24 13.32 -10.91
C ALA A 430 5.61 14.68 -11.23
N LEU A 431 6.31 15.78 -10.94
CA LEU A 431 5.87 17.14 -11.28
C LEU A 431 5.76 17.32 -12.79
N GLN A 432 6.76 16.90 -13.57
CA GLN A 432 6.73 16.97 -15.03
C GLN A 432 5.56 16.16 -15.60
N ARG A 433 5.37 14.91 -15.16
CA ARG A 433 4.27 14.06 -15.62
C ARG A 433 2.91 14.65 -15.29
N TRP A 434 2.75 15.28 -14.12
CA TRP A 434 1.54 16.01 -13.80
C TRP A 434 1.33 17.21 -14.72
N GLN A 435 2.39 17.98 -15.01
CA GLN A 435 2.30 19.13 -15.91
C GLN A 435 1.89 18.73 -17.32
N GLU A 436 2.41 17.61 -17.84
CA GLU A 436 2.12 17.05 -19.17
C GLU A 436 0.70 16.47 -19.26
N THR A 437 0.32 15.65 -18.27
CA THR A 437 -0.91 14.83 -18.37
C THR A 437 -2.12 15.47 -17.72
N LYS A 438 -1.90 16.40 -16.77
CA LYS A 438 -2.92 16.92 -15.84
C LYS A 438 -3.69 15.83 -15.08
N ALA A 439 -3.16 14.61 -15.00
CA ALA A 439 -3.84 13.50 -14.36
C ALA A 439 -3.70 13.58 -12.83
N ASN A 440 -4.80 13.31 -12.11
CA ASN A 440 -4.82 13.35 -10.65
C ASN A 440 -3.87 12.33 -10.01
N ALA A 441 -3.58 11.21 -10.69
CA ALA A 441 -2.58 10.26 -10.22
C ALA A 441 -1.19 10.89 -10.12
N TRP A 442 -0.76 11.65 -11.14
CA TRP A 442 0.54 12.32 -11.11
C TRP A 442 0.56 13.54 -10.19
N LEU A 443 -0.59 14.23 -10.04
CA LEU A 443 -0.76 15.26 -9.01
C LEU A 443 -0.58 14.69 -7.60
N LEU A 444 -1.15 13.51 -7.34
CA LEU A 444 -0.98 12.83 -6.07
C LEU A 444 0.47 12.35 -5.90
N ALA A 445 1.10 11.83 -6.96
CA ALA A 445 2.50 11.41 -6.94
C ALA A 445 3.43 12.55 -6.54
N SER A 446 3.29 13.74 -7.16
CA SER A 446 4.16 14.88 -6.86
C SER A 446 4.04 15.33 -5.40
N LEU A 447 2.83 15.32 -4.84
CA LEU A 447 2.60 15.66 -3.43
C LEU A 447 3.13 14.58 -2.46
N MET A 448 3.10 13.31 -2.85
CA MET A 448 3.63 12.22 -2.05
C MET A 448 5.16 12.19 -2.03
N THR A 449 5.80 12.51 -3.17
CA THR A 449 7.27 12.52 -3.32
C THR A 449 7.93 13.79 -2.80
N ALA A 450 7.17 14.89 -2.59
CA ALA A 450 7.66 16.14 -2.01
C ALA A 450 8.10 15.99 -0.53
N ARG A 451 9.25 15.37 -0.25
CA ARG A 451 9.74 15.14 1.12
C ARG A 451 10.16 16.44 1.81
N GLN A 452 10.79 17.34 1.06
CA GLN A 452 11.17 18.68 1.49
C GLN A 452 10.43 19.70 0.61
N PRO A 453 9.16 20.01 0.91
CA PRO A 453 8.37 20.87 0.04
C PRO A 453 9.01 22.23 -0.19
N ALA A 454 9.08 22.64 -1.45
CA ALA A 454 9.64 23.90 -1.89
C ALA A 454 8.58 24.76 -2.61
N ALA A 455 8.93 26.00 -2.96
CA ALA A 455 8.00 26.91 -3.65
C ALA A 455 7.46 26.34 -4.98
N ALA A 456 8.24 25.46 -5.63
CA ALA A 456 7.83 24.76 -6.86
C ALA A 456 6.66 23.79 -6.67
N ASP A 457 6.39 23.33 -5.43
CA ASP A 457 5.30 22.41 -5.10
C ASP A 457 3.96 23.11 -4.88
N LEU A 458 3.99 24.44 -4.70
CA LEU A 458 2.80 25.22 -4.38
C LEU A 458 1.68 25.04 -5.42
N PRO A 459 1.95 25.10 -6.75
CA PRO A 459 0.91 24.90 -7.76
C PRO A 459 0.27 23.52 -7.69
N ALA A 460 1.03 22.46 -7.37
CA ALA A 460 0.50 21.11 -7.20
C ALA A 460 -0.43 21.04 -5.97
N ALA A 461 -0.02 21.64 -4.84
CA ALA A 461 -0.85 21.67 -3.64
C ALA A 461 -2.15 22.47 -3.84
N GLU A 462 -2.10 23.57 -4.58
CA GLU A 462 -3.30 24.35 -4.93
C GLU A 462 -4.22 23.61 -5.90
N ALA A 463 -3.67 22.96 -6.93
CA ALA A 463 -4.44 22.15 -7.86
C ALA A 463 -5.13 20.98 -7.16
N ALA A 464 -4.45 20.32 -6.22
CA ALA A 464 -5.02 19.24 -5.42
C ALA A 464 -6.21 19.71 -4.57
N ARG A 465 -6.15 20.95 -4.06
CA ARG A 465 -7.26 21.56 -3.34
C ARG A 465 -8.49 21.83 -4.20
N ALA A 466 -8.30 22.08 -5.50
CA ALA A 466 -9.36 22.34 -6.46
C ALA A 466 -10.06 21.06 -6.98
N VAL A 467 -9.53 19.86 -6.67
CA VAL A 467 -10.15 18.60 -7.09
C VAL A 467 -11.50 18.40 -6.35
N PRO A 468 -12.59 18.00 -7.05
CA PRO A 468 -13.90 17.77 -6.42
C PRO A 468 -13.92 16.60 -5.43
N ALA A 469 -14.77 16.68 -4.40
CA ALA A 469 -14.85 15.69 -3.32
C ALA A 469 -15.39 14.32 -3.74
N GLU A 470 -16.07 14.23 -4.88
CA GLU A 470 -16.62 13.00 -5.47
C GLU A 470 -15.52 12.12 -6.07
N ARG A 471 -14.32 12.66 -6.28
CA ARG A 471 -13.18 11.92 -6.82
C ARG A 471 -12.62 10.96 -5.77
N PRO A 472 -12.34 9.70 -6.11
CA PRO A 472 -11.90 8.69 -5.14
C PRO A 472 -10.56 9.04 -4.46
N GLU A 473 -9.71 9.80 -5.15
CA GLU A 473 -8.41 10.28 -4.66
C GLU A 473 -8.46 11.58 -3.85
N TRP A 474 -9.63 12.23 -3.74
CA TRP A 474 -9.75 13.55 -3.13
C TRP A 474 -9.16 13.60 -1.72
N ALA A 475 -9.48 12.63 -0.86
CA ALA A 475 -9.01 12.62 0.51
C ALA A 475 -7.47 12.54 0.59
N SER A 476 -6.86 11.74 -0.30
CA SER A 476 -5.40 11.63 -0.42
C SER A 476 -4.77 12.94 -0.90
N LEU A 477 -5.36 13.58 -1.92
CA LEU A 477 -4.89 14.85 -2.47
C LEU A 477 -4.91 15.96 -1.43
N GLN A 478 -6.03 16.13 -0.70
CA GLN A 478 -6.15 17.13 0.35
C GLN A 478 -5.15 16.89 1.49
N PHE A 479 -4.99 15.62 1.91
CA PHE A 479 -4.06 15.25 2.97
C PHE A 479 -2.61 15.59 2.62
N HIS A 480 -2.13 15.17 1.45
CA HIS A 480 -0.75 15.42 1.05
C HIS A 480 -0.52 16.90 0.67
N ALA A 481 -1.52 17.59 0.14
CA ALA A 481 -1.47 19.04 -0.09
C ALA A 481 -1.31 19.81 1.24
N ALA A 482 -2.00 19.39 2.31
CA ALA A 482 -1.86 20.02 3.61
C ALA A 482 -0.42 19.95 4.16
N ARG A 483 0.26 18.81 3.96
CA ARG A 483 1.67 18.63 4.35
C ARG A 483 2.58 19.63 3.63
N VAL A 484 2.40 19.81 2.33
CA VAL A 484 3.13 20.79 1.51
C VAL A 484 2.81 22.22 1.96
N LEU A 485 1.53 22.57 2.06
CA LEU A 485 1.08 23.91 2.44
C LEU A 485 1.61 24.34 3.82
N ARG A 486 1.62 23.41 4.78
CA ARG A 486 2.19 23.66 6.11
C ARG A 486 3.69 23.97 6.03
N ALA A 487 4.45 23.16 5.29
CA ALA A 487 5.89 23.37 5.11
C ALA A 487 6.20 24.73 4.46
N LEU A 488 5.31 25.21 3.58
CA LEU A 488 5.39 26.52 2.92
C LEU A 488 4.77 27.67 3.74
N GLY A 489 4.46 27.47 5.03
CA GLY A 489 3.93 28.51 5.91
C GLY A 489 2.44 28.84 5.75
N ARG A 490 1.70 28.11 4.91
CA ARG A 490 0.25 28.28 4.68
C ARG A 490 -0.60 27.46 5.65
N ALA A 491 -0.36 27.63 6.95
CA ALA A 491 -0.98 26.82 8.00
C ALA A 491 -2.52 26.87 8.00
N GLY A 492 -3.13 28.00 7.61
CA GLY A 492 -4.59 28.13 7.50
C GLY A 492 -5.19 27.23 6.41
N ASP A 493 -4.57 27.21 5.23
CA ASP A 493 -5.00 26.37 4.12
C ASP A 493 -4.76 24.88 4.41
N ALA A 494 -3.63 24.55 5.03
CA ALA A 494 -3.32 23.19 5.44
C ALA A 494 -4.35 22.66 6.47
N ARG A 495 -4.73 23.49 7.44
CA ARG A 495 -5.78 23.15 8.42
C ARG A 495 -7.12 22.90 7.74
N ALA A 496 -7.55 23.80 6.87
CA ALA A 496 -8.82 23.65 6.15
C ALA A 496 -8.88 22.34 5.34
N ALA A 497 -7.77 21.95 4.72
CA ALA A 497 -7.67 20.69 3.99
C ALA A 497 -7.78 19.46 4.93
N ILE A 498 -7.05 19.43 6.05
CA ILE A 498 -7.13 18.32 7.02
C ILE A 498 -8.51 18.21 7.67
N GLU A 499 -9.13 19.33 8.04
CA GLU A 499 -10.48 19.36 8.60
C GLU A 499 -11.53 18.83 7.60
N ALA A 500 -11.41 19.21 6.32
CA ALA A 500 -12.27 18.69 5.27
C ALA A 500 -12.12 17.16 5.11
N VAL A 501 -10.88 16.66 5.12
CA VAL A 501 -10.62 15.21 5.08
C VAL A 501 -11.21 14.52 6.30
N ALA A 502 -10.98 15.03 7.51
CA ALA A 502 -11.50 14.45 8.75
C ALA A 502 -13.03 14.41 8.82
N ALA A 503 -13.71 15.36 8.18
CA ALA A 503 -15.17 15.40 8.07
C ALA A 503 -15.72 14.46 6.96
N SER A 504 -14.86 13.96 6.06
CA SER A 504 -15.28 13.12 4.94
C SER A 504 -15.65 11.70 5.39
N ARG A 505 -16.71 11.18 4.77
CA ARG A 505 -17.16 9.79 4.94
C ARG A 505 -16.26 8.76 4.21
N THR A 506 -15.34 9.22 3.36
CA THR A 506 -14.42 8.36 2.59
C THR A 506 -13.14 7.98 3.34
N VAL A 507 -12.89 8.58 4.51
CA VAL A 507 -11.71 8.26 5.33
C VAL A 507 -11.92 6.93 6.04
N HIS A 508 -10.98 6.01 5.86
CA HIS A 508 -11.02 4.71 6.51
C HIS A 508 -10.60 4.82 7.99
N LYS A 509 -11.14 3.96 8.87
CA LYS A 509 -10.76 3.95 10.31
C LYS A 509 -9.25 3.85 10.53
N ARG A 510 -8.55 3.11 9.66
CA ARG A 510 -7.10 2.93 9.67
C ARG A 510 -6.31 4.22 9.43
N ASP A 511 -6.94 5.22 8.82
CA ASP A 511 -6.29 6.47 8.39
C ASP A 511 -6.46 7.57 9.46
N ARG A 512 -7.36 7.41 10.45
CA ARG A 512 -7.60 8.41 11.50
C ARG A 512 -6.34 8.78 12.31
N PRO A 513 -5.47 7.84 12.72
CA PRO A 513 -4.25 8.20 13.45
C PRO A 513 -3.32 9.15 12.67
N LEU A 514 -3.31 9.07 11.33
CA LEU A 514 -2.51 9.96 10.48
C LEU A 514 -3.07 11.39 10.47
N LEU A 515 -4.39 11.53 10.47
CA LEU A 515 -5.03 12.85 10.57
C LEU A 515 -4.81 13.48 11.94
N GLU A 516 -4.89 12.68 13.01
CA GLU A 516 -4.64 13.14 14.39
C GLU A 516 -3.19 13.60 14.57
N ALA A 517 -2.22 12.90 13.97
CA ALA A 517 -0.80 13.27 14.02
C ALA A 517 -0.50 14.63 13.35
N GLU A 518 -1.32 15.06 12.38
CA GLU A 518 -1.14 16.33 11.67
C GLU A 518 -1.71 17.54 12.46
N GLN A 519 -2.65 17.32 13.38
CA GLN A 519 -3.36 18.39 14.10
C GLN A 519 -2.48 19.30 14.98
N PRO A 520 -1.49 18.80 15.76
CA PRO A 520 -0.67 19.65 16.62
C PRO A 520 0.10 20.73 15.86
N GLY A 521 0.62 20.42 14.68
CA GLY A 521 1.34 21.37 13.82
C GLY A 521 0.44 22.37 13.09
N LEU A 522 -0.88 22.22 13.21
CA LEU A 522 -1.90 23.07 12.58
C LEU A 522 -2.71 23.87 13.60
N ALA A 523 -2.37 23.79 14.89
CA ALA A 523 -3.05 24.49 15.97
C ALA A 523 -3.22 25.99 15.66
N ARG A 524 -4.39 26.54 16.01
CA ARG A 524 -4.70 27.96 15.80
C ARG A 524 -3.74 28.78 16.65
N GLN A 525 -2.92 29.62 16.02
CA GLN A 525 -2.12 30.58 16.78
C GLN A 525 -3.08 31.46 17.58
N PRO A 526 -2.79 31.72 18.87
CA PRO A 526 -3.65 32.56 19.68
C PRO A 526 -3.73 33.96 19.06
N ALA A 527 -4.94 34.49 18.93
CA ALA A 527 -5.18 35.80 18.31
C ALA A 527 -4.48 36.95 19.06
N PHE A 528 -4.14 36.75 20.33
CA PHE A 528 -3.39 37.68 21.16
C PHE A 528 -2.28 36.96 21.92
N THR A 529 -1.13 37.62 22.08
CA THR A 529 -0.02 37.08 22.88
C THR A 529 -0.36 37.10 24.37
N GLU A 530 0.21 36.16 25.13
CA GLU A 530 0.04 36.10 26.60
C GLU A 530 0.40 37.44 27.27
N ALA A 531 1.47 38.10 26.80
CA ALA A 531 1.87 39.42 27.28
C ALA A 531 0.79 40.49 27.07
N ARG A 532 0.09 40.45 25.92
CA ARG A 532 -1.00 41.40 25.62
C ARG A 532 -2.24 41.14 26.47
N VAL A 533 -2.55 39.88 26.76
CA VAL A 533 -3.67 39.51 27.64
C VAL A 533 -3.37 39.90 29.09
N ARG A 534 -2.12 39.72 29.54
CA ARG A 534 -1.66 40.18 30.87
C ARG A 534 -1.71 41.70 30.99
N ALA A 535 -1.29 42.44 29.98
CA ALA A 535 -1.37 43.91 29.99
C ALA A 535 -2.83 44.41 30.13
N GLU A 536 -3.81 43.70 29.56
CA GLU A 536 -5.23 44.06 29.73
C GLU A 536 -5.74 43.72 31.14
N TYR A 537 -5.28 42.62 31.73
CA TYR A 537 -5.54 42.31 33.15
C TYR A 537 -4.96 43.38 34.07
N ASP A 538 -3.72 43.81 33.85
CA ASP A 538 -3.06 44.84 34.66
C ASP A 538 -3.82 46.18 34.58
N ARG A 539 -4.34 46.54 33.40
CA ARG A 539 -5.23 47.70 33.24
C ARG A 539 -6.52 47.55 34.04
N PHE A 540 -7.13 46.37 34.05
CA PHE A 540 -8.35 46.09 34.83
C PHE A 540 -8.12 46.15 36.34
N VAL A 541 -6.93 45.72 36.81
CA VAL A 541 -6.49 45.86 38.20
C VAL A 541 -6.26 47.34 38.54
N ALA A 542 -5.62 48.09 37.65
CA ALA A 542 -5.29 49.51 37.84
C ALA A 542 -6.50 50.45 37.94
N LEU A 543 -7.71 50.01 37.58
CA LEU A 543 -8.95 50.79 37.77
C LEU A 543 -9.25 51.10 39.25
N GLY A 544 -8.64 50.37 40.18
CA GLY A 544 -8.71 50.66 41.60
C GLY A 544 -9.12 49.44 42.44
N SER A 545 -8.74 49.50 43.71
CA SER A 545 -8.95 48.43 44.71
C SER A 545 -10.09 48.73 45.69
N THR A 546 -10.74 49.89 45.58
CA THR A 546 -11.78 50.34 46.51
C THR A 546 -13.00 50.82 45.74
N GLU A 547 -14.15 50.21 46.00
CA GLU A 547 -15.44 50.64 45.48
C GLU A 547 -16.15 51.52 46.50
N TYR A 548 -16.85 52.54 45.98
CA TYR A 548 -17.62 53.49 46.76
C TYR A 548 -19.08 53.40 46.33
N ARG A 549 -20.00 53.46 47.28
CA ARG A 549 -21.42 53.63 46.98
C ARG A 549 -21.76 55.11 47.03
N VAL A 550 -21.90 55.71 45.86
CA VAL A 550 -21.93 57.17 45.70
C VAL A 550 -23.35 57.64 45.39
N ARG A 551 -23.79 58.71 46.06
CA ARG A 551 -24.90 59.54 45.58
C ARG A 551 -24.40 60.91 45.19
N HIS A 552 -25.04 61.52 44.21
CA HIS A 552 -24.79 62.91 43.90
C HIS A 552 -26.06 63.67 43.51
N LEU A 553 -26.00 64.97 43.63
CA LEU A 553 -26.89 65.87 42.90
C LEU A 553 -26.05 66.78 42.04
N LEU A 554 -26.46 66.99 40.80
CA LEU A 554 -25.91 67.95 39.87
C LEU A 554 -26.87 69.13 39.69
N VAL A 555 -26.36 70.37 39.70
CA VAL A 555 -27.12 71.59 39.38
C VAL A 555 -26.28 72.59 38.57
N PRO A 556 -26.90 73.48 37.79
CA PRO A 556 -26.17 74.43 36.93
C PRO A 556 -25.31 75.47 37.67
N THR A 557 -25.74 75.97 38.82
CA THR A 557 -25.04 77.06 39.53
C THR A 557 -24.56 76.67 40.92
N ARG A 558 -23.55 77.39 41.42
CA ARG A 558 -22.96 77.13 42.74
C ARG A 558 -23.96 77.44 43.86
N GLU A 559 -24.75 78.49 43.71
CA GLU A 559 -25.74 78.94 44.69
C GLU A 559 -26.81 77.87 44.91
N GLN A 560 -27.23 77.19 43.84
CA GLN A 560 -28.17 76.07 43.91
C GLN A 560 -27.56 74.87 44.63
N ALA A 561 -26.27 74.60 44.41
CA ALA A 561 -25.58 73.50 45.06
C ALA A 561 -25.33 73.79 46.55
N ASP A 562 -24.97 75.03 46.89
CA ASP A 562 -24.81 75.51 48.28
C ASP A 562 -26.15 75.43 49.03
N SER A 563 -27.25 75.82 48.39
CA SER A 563 -28.61 75.68 48.96
C SER A 563 -28.98 74.22 49.20
N ALA A 564 -28.71 73.33 48.23
CA ALA A 564 -28.95 71.90 48.39
C ALA A 564 -28.08 71.29 49.51
N LEU A 565 -26.80 71.66 49.58
CA LEU A 565 -25.89 71.22 50.64
C LEU A 565 -26.33 71.72 52.02
N ALA A 566 -26.80 72.96 52.13
CA ALA A 566 -27.33 73.52 53.38
C ALA A 566 -28.55 72.75 53.87
N ARG A 567 -29.48 72.36 52.97
CA ARG A 567 -30.64 71.53 53.31
C ARG A 567 -30.22 70.15 53.81
N ILE A 568 -29.28 69.50 53.12
CA ILE A 568 -28.75 68.19 53.50
C ILE A 568 -28.07 68.25 54.87
N ARG A 569 -27.25 69.28 55.12
CA ARG A 569 -26.61 69.51 56.43
C ARG A 569 -27.62 69.87 57.53
N GLY A 570 -28.74 70.47 57.16
CA GLY A 570 -29.87 70.78 58.04
C GLY A 570 -30.73 69.57 58.41
N GLY A 571 -30.46 68.39 57.85
CA GLY A 571 -31.15 67.13 58.18
C GLY A 571 -32.10 66.60 57.10
N ASP A 572 -32.27 67.29 55.96
CA ASP A 572 -33.02 66.74 54.83
C ASP A 572 -32.30 65.49 54.28
N ARG A 573 -33.06 64.45 53.92
CA ARG A 573 -32.50 63.25 53.30
C ARG A 573 -31.93 63.57 51.91
N PHE A 574 -30.68 63.15 51.65
CA PHE A 574 -29.96 63.43 50.40
C PHE A 574 -30.79 63.06 49.16
N GLU A 575 -31.40 61.87 49.15
CA GLU A 575 -32.18 61.36 48.03
C GLU A 575 -33.42 62.21 47.71
N VAL A 576 -34.02 62.84 48.71
CA VAL A 576 -35.19 63.72 48.53
C VAL A 576 -34.75 65.03 47.90
N VAL A 577 -33.65 65.61 48.39
CA VAL A 577 -33.09 66.85 47.82
C VAL A 577 -32.64 66.60 46.40
N ALA A 578 -31.89 65.53 46.14
CA ALA A 578 -31.41 65.16 44.81
C ALA A 578 -32.56 64.94 43.81
N ALA A 579 -33.62 64.22 44.20
CA ALA A 579 -34.79 64.01 43.34
C ALA A 579 -35.51 65.32 42.99
N ALA A 580 -35.59 66.24 43.97
CA ALA A 580 -36.25 67.53 43.78
C ALA A 580 -35.47 68.46 42.84
N VAL A 581 -34.17 68.65 43.07
CA VAL A 581 -33.40 69.75 42.44
C VAL A 581 -32.37 69.31 41.41
N SER A 582 -31.97 68.04 41.35
CA SER A 582 -30.88 67.65 40.45
C SER A 582 -31.28 67.70 38.98
N THR A 583 -30.35 68.14 38.14
CA THR A 583 -30.46 68.15 36.68
C THR A 583 -29.81 66.94 36.01
N ASP A 584 -29.25 65.97 36.74
CA ASP A 584 -28.71 64.74 36.13
C ASP A 584 -29.85 63.77 35.77
N PRO A 585 -30.14 63.53 34.48
CA PRO A 585 -31.21 62.62 34.09
C PRO A 585 -30.93 61.16 34.48
N GLY A 586 -29.66 60.77 34.66
CA GLY A 586 -29.27 59.39 34.94
C GLY A 586 -29.55 58.92 36.36
N SER A 587 -29.40 59.82 37.35
CA SER A 587 -29.50 59.49 38.77
C SER A 587 -30.61 60.22 39.52
N ARG A 588 -31.12 61.36 39.02
CA ARG A 588 -32.16 62.16 39.72
C ARG A 588 -33.35 61.32 40.17
N ALA A 589 -33.90 60.49 39.28
CA ALA A 589 -35.05 59.65 39.58
C ALA A 589 -34.78 58.58 40.65
N LYS A 590 -33.50 58.28 40.92
CA LYS A 590 -33.04 57.35 41.96
C LYS A 590 -32.47 58.09 43.17
N GLY A 591 -32.82 59.37 43.35
CA GLY A 591 -32.32 60.18 44.45
C GLY A 591 -30.81 60.39 44.41
N GLY A 592 -30.23 60.42 43.21
CA GLY A 592 -28.80 60.64 43.01
C GLY A 592 -27.91 59.39 43.08
N ASP A 593 -28.48 58.20 43.30
CA ASP A 593 -27.69 56.96 43.48
C ASP A 593 -26.99 56.51 42.18
N LEU A 594 -25.65 56.42 42.24
CA LEU A 594 -24.77 55.94 41.18
C LEU A 594 -24.33 54.48 41.41
N GLY A 595 -24.79 53.85 42.50
CA GLY A 595 -24.44 52.49 42.89
C GLY A 595 -22.99 52.34 43.35
N TRP A 596 -22.52 51.09 43.37
CA TRP A 596 -21.12 50.75 43.63
C TRP A 596 -20.28 51.06 42.41
N THR A 597 -19.26 51.91 42.58
CA THR A 597 -18.47 52.45 41.48
C THR A 597 -17.01 52.61 41.89
N LEU A 598 -16.15 52.76 40.88
CA LEU A 598 -14.73 53.07 41.05
C LEU A 598 -14.50 54.55 40.74
N PRO A 599 -13.63 55.25 41.51
CA PRO A 599 -13.27 56.63 41.21
C PRO A 599 -12.73 56.83 39.78
N SER A 600 -12.11 55.79 39.18
CA SER A 600 -11.61 55.82 37.81
C SER A 600 -12.69 56.04 36.74
N TYR A 601 -13.96 55.85 37.07
CA TYR A 601 -15.08 56.08 36.15
C TYR A 601 -15.58 57.52 36.16
N PHE A 602 -15.06 58.36 37.07
CA PHE A 602 -15.48 59.75 37.20
C PHE A 602 -14.44 60.72 36.66
N VAL A 603 -14.90 61.92 36.29
CA VAL A 603 -13.99 63.03 35.98
C VAL A 603 -13.16 63.38 37.22
N PRO A 604 -11.89 63.79 37.06
CA PRO A 604 -10.96 63.97 38.18
C PRO A 604 -11.51 64.75 39.39
N PRO A 605 -12.15 65.93 39.24
CA PRO A 605 -12.66 66.67 40.41
C PRO A 605 -13.70 65.90 41.22
N PHE A 606 -14.57 65.13 40.56
CA PHE A 606 -15.57 64.30 41.21
C PHE A 606 -14.95 63.06 41.87
N ALA A 607 -14.02 62.40 41.17
CA ALA A 607 -13.27 61.26 41.69
C ALA A 607 -12.50 61.62 42.97
N GLU A 608 -11.83 62.77 42.99
CA GLU A 608 -11.13 63.28 44.16
C GLU A 608 -12.07 63.61 45.33
N ALA A 609 -13.26 64.14 45.04
CA ALA A 609 -14.27 64.39 46.06
C ALA A 609 -14.75 63.08 46.71
N VAL A 610 -15.07 62.07 45.91
CA VAL A 610 -15.47 60.73 46.40
C VAL A 610 -14.38 60.12 47.28
N LYS A 611 -13.12 60.15 46.84
CA LYS A 611 -11.98 59.56 47.59
C LYS A 611 -11.71 60.24 48.92
N ARG A 612 -12.06 61.53 49.08
CA ARG A 612 -11.88 62.28 50.34
C ARG A 612 -12.97 62.02 51.38
N LEU A 613 -14.10 61.44 50.98
CA LEU A 613 -15.23 61.23 51.88
C LEU A 613 -15.10 59.91 52.64
N ALA A 614 -15.32 59.99 53.95
CA ALA A 614 -15.57 58.82 54.78
C ALA A 614 -16.96 58.20 54.46
N PRO A 615 -17.21 56.92 54.80
CA PRO A 615 -18.55 56.36 54.73
C PRO A 615 -19.57 57.22 55.48
N ARG A 616 -20.73 57.45 54.86
CA ARG A 616 -21.78 58.40 55.27
C ARG A 616 -21.37 59.88 55.27
N GLY A 617 -20.30 60.22 54.58
CA GLY A 617 -19.81 61.59 54.42
C GLY A 617 -20.45 62.31 53.23
N VAL A 618 -20.62 63.62 53.35
CA VAL A 618 -21.06 64.53 52.29
C VAL A 618 -19.97 65.58 52.05
N THR A 619 -19.79 66.03 50.81
CA THR A 619 -18.80 67.06 50.44
C THR A 619 -18.95 68.33 51.25
N ASP A 620 -17.82 68.92 51.67
CA ASP A 620 -17.86 70.12 52.51
C ASP A 620 -18.28 71.40 51.79
N ALA A 621 -18.06 71.43 50.48
CA ALA A 621 -18.48 72.46 49.56
C ALA A 621 -18.85 71.81 48.22
N PRO A 622 -19.71 72.44 47.40
CA PRO A 622 -20.01 71.95 46.06
C PRO A 622 -18.76 71.74 45.19
N VAL A 623 -18.76 70.66 44.42
CA VAL A 623 -17.67 70.22 43.55
C VAL A 623 -17.97 70.64 42.11
N GLN A 624 -17.14 71.50 41.54
CA GLN A 624 -17.29 71.92 40.14
C GLN A 624 -16.73 70.86 39.19
N THR A 625 -17.49 70.52 38.15
CA THR A 625 -17.04 69.70 37.02
C THR A 625 -17.47 70.36 35.71
N PRO A 626 -17.04 69.85 34.53
CA PRO A 626 -17.55 70.33 33.25
C PRO A 626 -19.08 70.20 33.08
N PHE A 627 -19.74 69.39 33.91
CA PHE A 627 -21.19 69.18 33.86
C PHE A 627 -21.99 70.14 34.76
N GLY A 628 -21.32 70.94 35.59
CA GLY A 628 -21.94 71.88 36.54
C GLY A 628 -21.41 71.69 37.97
N TRP A 629 -22.26 71.93 38.97
CA TRP A 629 -21.91 71.86 40.38
C TRP A 629 -22.56 70.65 41.05
N HIS A 630 -21.74 69.89 41.78
CA HIS A 630 -22.17 68.66 42.43
C HIS A 630 -22.12 68.76 43.96
N VAL A 631 -23.10 68.18 44.64
CA VAL A 631 -22.94 67.74 46.03
C VAL A 631 -22.81 66.22 45.99
N VAL A 632 -21.84 65.65 46.71
CA VAL A 632 -21.55 64.22 46.66
C VAL A 632 -21.65 63.62 48.05
N GLU A 633 -22.30 62.47 48.15
CA GLU A 633 -22.39 61.64 49.36
C GLU A 633 -21.75 60.28 49.07
N VAL A 634 -20.88 59.81 49.97
CA VAL A 634 -20.42 58.42 49.99
C VAL A 634 -21.17 57.71 51.10
N THR A 635 -22.03 56.76 50.75
CA THR A 635 -22.85 56.04 51.74
C THR A 635 -22.09 54.85 52.35
N GLU A 636 -21.33 54.15 51.52
CA GLU A 636 -20.58 52.95 51.89
C GLU A 636 -19.25 52.88 51.11
N VAL A 637 -18.24 52.22 51.68
CA VAL A 637 -16.94 51.95 51.05
C VAL A 637 -16.59 50.50 51.29
N ARG A 638 -16.13 49.80 50.24
CA ARG A 638 -15.71 48.39 50.36
C ARG A 638 -14.46 48.08 49.53
N PRO A 639 -13.65 47.11 49.93
CA PRO A 639 -12.58 46.60 49.08
C PRO A 639 -13.18 45.90 47.85
N ARG A 640 -12.60 46.16 46.67
CA ARG A 640 -12.94 45.47 45.44
C ARG A 640 -12.23 44.12 45.41
N VAL A 641 -12.99 43.05 45.24
CA VAL A 641 -12.42 41.72 45.01
C VAL A 641 -12.12 41.59 43.52
N VAL A 642 -10.84 41.62 43.17
CA VAL A 642 -10.39 41.38 41.79
C VAL A 642 -10.11 39.88 41.62
N PRO A 643 -10.80 39.18 40.70
CA PRO A 643 -10.51 37.77 40.41
C PRO A 643 -9.08 37.57 39.94
N ALA A 644 -8.48 36.42 40.25
CA ALA A 644 -7.15 36.09 39.77
C ALA A 644 -7.11 36.03 38.23
N TYR A 645 -5.93 36.32 37.65
CA TYR A 645 -5.73 36.33 36.20
C TYR A 645 -6.32 35.10 35.49
N GLU A 646 -6.06 33.90 35.99
CA GLU A 646 -6.55 32.66 35.38
C GLU A 646 -8.08 32.57 35.32
N GLN A 647 -8.78 33.14 36.30
CA GLN A 647 -10.24 33.16 36.35
C GLN A 647 -10.84 34.20 35.39
N LEU A 648 -10.10 35.27 35.10
CA LEU A 648 -10.57 36.38 34.27
C LEU A 648 -10.09 36.30 32.81
N LYS A 649 -9.03 35.51 32.55
CA LYS A 649 -8.37 35.37 31.24
C LYS A 649 -9.35 35.11 30.09
N ALA A 650 -10.25 34.13 30.25
CA ALA A 650 -11.21 33.77 29.20
C ALA A 650 -12.15 34.92 28.85
N ARG A 651 -12.64 35.66 29.86
CA ARG A 651 -13.52 36.83 29.66
C ARG A 651 -12.77 38.01 29.03
N LEU A 652 -11.50 38.22 29.39
CA LEU A 652 -10.66 39.26 28.79
C LEU A 652 -10.44 38.99 27.31
N LEU A 653 -10.11 37.75 26.94
CA LEU A 653 -9.96 37.35 25.54
C LEU A 653 -11.22 37.62 24.73
N GLU A 654 -12.39 37.18 25.21
CA GLU A 654 -13.66 37.41 24.53
C GLU A 654 -13.96 38.92 24.35
N ALA A 655 -13.63 39.74 25.36
CA ALA A 655 -13.80 41.19 25.29
C ALA A 655 -12.80 41.86 24.32
N MET A 656 -11.57 41.35 24.22
CA MET A 656 -10.55 41.82 23.27
C MET A 656 -10.93 41.46 21.84
N GLU A 657 -11.45 40.25 21.61
CA GLU A 657 -11.95 39.80 20.31
C GLU A 657 -13.14 40.64 19.84
N ARG A 658 -14.14 40.85 20.71
CA ARG A 658 -15.30 41.70 20.39
C ARG A 658 -14.90 43.13 20.02
N ARG A 659 -13.94 43.72 20.73
CA ARG A 659 -13.41 45.06 20.42
C ARG A 659 -12.65 45.09 19.09
N ALA A 660 -11.88 44.06 18.78
CA ALA A 660 -11.18 43.96 17.50
C ALA A 660 -12.14 43.79 16.30
N ALA A 661 -13.33 43.23 16.53
CA ALA A 661 -14.35 43.01 15.50
C ALA A 661 -15.27 44.22 15.24
N GLN A 662 -15.25 45.25 16.08
CA GLN A 662 -16.05 46.47 15.88
C GLN A 662 -15.28 47.45 14.99
N PRO A 663 -15.89 47.99 13.91
CA PRO A 663 -15.25 49.01 13.09
C PRO A 663 -15.00 50.27 13.92
N GLN A 664 -13.77 50.76 13.92
CA GLN A 664 -13.44 52.05 14.54
C GLN A 664 -14.26 53.14 13.83
N LYS A 665 -15.10 53.83 14.59
CA LYS A 665 -15.86 55.00 14.13
C LYS A 665 -15.02 56.26 14.23
#